data_AF-A0A662BE16-F1
#
_entry.id   AF-A0A662BE16-F1
#
_cell.length_a   1.000
_cell.length_b   1.000
_cell.length_c   1.000
_cell.angle_alpha   90.00
_cell.angle_beta   90.00
_cell.angle_gamma   90.00
#
_symmetry.space_group_name_H-M   'P 1'
#
loop_
_entity.id
_entity.type
_entity.pdbx_description
1 polymer ?
#
loop_
_entity_poly.entity_id
_entity_poly.type
_entity_poly.pdbx_seq_one_letter_code
_entity_poly.pdbx_strand_id
1 'polypeptide(L)'
;MTYKILNKIRFKKLILFSIVYLFSNTLILSQSLQQIKESGKIRVAFTESSLNSVNYKFAFEFAKFLNVEMEVVPVKWEETFSNDGVIPNNFQTTPRINYVPDALRKADFICGTIYQYEWRKKFFDYAGILQLSDLLIVPSDSENLRSYEDLKGLTIAFLENTSYETHIEAINNRIGGGINFVKTKSEKESIDLLKKAEVDGYITIAYNALETIKVSKDFKIAFPVAPIKNAGWAVKKGNTELRNEINNFFETIKGNGKLNELFTKQYDIDYNTYYEIISSYSQTQNVTTLQRDLDEIIESGKLIVALRDRLMVYNKDKKQFNTYLAEEFAKFIDVELEIKYTPYFSKYFENANGEELKDSSYTPEWFNYFDVACEIIIPLESRQKKVNIIPFIPYAQVVIGRKNVKINSLNDLKKFRGVTSKGSAQEVILIDNNINNYYFTEGNNFLRDISSGKADYAIGSDAVFQINEYSNLEAKFVIGQVGKDGWAIKKNQPKLRRKILEFIDYAKKNGILDKYFKIQTGMKFKSTENYLTVLQETYQPGVFPFVFYGTKEGLPQEDVLAIFQDKDNYMWFGTHSGAVKYNGREMKVYDKTKGFYSNSVFDIAQDKDGTMFFTTLDGVSILENNKINNIFTGFSFRKIFIDFKGNKWFFGDDGIAKYSFDGDERMLNKENLNLPRKVYSLTMSNQGITYIASKEGLFSLDNEFKVHKISREPSYYVFIDEDNQMWISTISGIHIVDLNNYDEQGLGKNINEQLNLPKNDIVKSIVQTKNGIIWFISDAKIFQLITLEQKPIIYDENVGLMKQRILSFAKDKEENFWIGYSGGIQKLTNKSLRLLYPEVINSYISSIIEDSKNRIWLSMNKHVYVLKEKLENFTESFNHDEKSYVVSKLPNGNIIIASNMGLYEIDVDKLKIINKNIFKKPLQHLENIFVSSQNELFLLTGLVGNIYYLENFKSEPVTLSNNSTSLVYQLVEYDDMIVGGNKTG
;
A
#
# COMPACT_ATOMS: atom_id res chain seq x y z
N MET A 1 -43.28 72.28 -50.80
CA MET A 1 -44.26 72.04 -49.73
C MET A 1 -44.91 70.71 -50.02
N THR A 2 -45.34 70.03 -48.96
CA THR A 2 -46.48 69.12 -49.05
C THR A 2 -46.29 67.76 -49.72
N TYR A 3 -45.79 66.86 -48.87
CA TYR A 3 -46.68 66.06 -48.01
C TYR A 3 -47.12 64.70 -48.57
N LYS A 4 -46.82 63.69 -47.75
CA LYS A 4 -47.76 63.23 -46.70
C LYS A 4 -49.20 62.98 -47.21
N ILE A 5 -49.63 61.77 -46.85
CA ILE A 5 -51.01 61.38 -46.51
C ILE A 5 -51.77 60.78 -47.68
N LEU A 6 -51.56 59.47 -47.83
CA LEU A 6 -52.59 58.42 -47.86
C LEU A 6 -51.84 57.06 -47.98
N ASN A 7 -51.30 56.37 -46.97
CA ASN A 7 -51.29 56.38 -45.50
C ASN A 7 -52.66 56.57 -44.80
N LYS A 8 -53.10 55.50 -44.13
CA LYS A 8 -54.20 55.42 -43.15
C LYS A 8 -55.58 55.66 -43.78
N ILE A 9 -56.57 54.78 -43.69
CA ILE A 9 -57.06 54.08 -42.48
C ILE A 9 -57.76 52.78 -42.93
N ARG A 10 -57.21 51.64 -42.53
CA ARG A 10 -57.98 50.56 -41.87
C ARG A 10 -57.17 50.02 -40.69
N PHE A 11 -56.74 50.97 -39.86
CA PHE A 11 -56.27 50.74 -38.49
C PHE A 11 -57.53 50.42 -37.66
N LYS A 12 -57.89 49.13 -37.52
CA LYS A 12 -58.71 48.53 -36.44
C LYS A 12 -59.20 47.15 -36.87
N LYS A 13 -58.31 46.16 -36.77
CA LYS A 13 -58.63 44.83 -36.22
C LYS A 13 -57.38 44.33 -35.50
N LEU A 14 -57.07 45.08 -34.44
CA LEU A 14 -56.19 44.69 -33.36
C LEU A 14 -56.89 43.57 -32.56
N ILE A 15 -56.10 42.61 -32.09
CA ILE A 15 -56.43 41.67 -30.99
C ILE A 15 -57.38 40.53 -31.39
N LEU A 16 -56.87 39.54 -32.16
CA LEU A 16 -57.08 38.10 -31.91
C LEU A 16 -56.32 37.16 -32.89
N PHE A 17 -55.10 37.47 -33.36
CA PHE A 17 -54.33 36.52 -34.19
C PHE A 17 -52.82 36.79 -34.09
N SER A 18 -52.33 36.89 -32.85
CA SER A 18 -50.94 37.26 -32.52
C SER A 18 -50.29 36.24 -31.58
N ILE A 19 -50.58 34.96 -31.78
CA ILE A 19 -49.91 33.82 -31.14
C ILE A 19 -49.84 32.74 -32.23
N VAL A 20 -48.63 32.46 -32.76
CA VAL A 20 -48.16 31.27 -33.53
C VAL A 20 -47.04 31.58 -34.54
N TYR A 21 -46.73 32.85 -34.89
CA TYR A 21 -45.70 33.16 -35.91
C TYR A 21 -44.51 34.02 -35.45
N LEU A 22 -44.02 33.78 -34.23
CA LEU A 22 -42.67 34.12 -33.79
C LEU A 22 -42.26 33.08 -32.74
N PHE A 23 -41.07 32.50 -32.91
CA PHE A 23 -40.44 31.36 -32.19
C PHE A 23 -40.72 29.96 -32.73
N SER A 24 -39.89 29.53 -33.69
CA SER A 24 -39.41 28.15 -33.79
C SER A 24 -38.03 28.07 -34.50
N ASN A 25 -37.11 28.97 -34.12
CA ASN A 25 -35.68 28.76 -34.35
C ASN A 25 -35.01 28.60 -32.99
N THR A 26 -35.22 27.44 -32.37
CA THR A 26 -34.55 27.06 -31.13
C THR A 26 -34.31 25.54 -31.09
N LEU A 27 -33.01 25.23 -31.06
CA LEU A 27 -32.33 23.98 -30.71
C LEU A 27 -32.51 22.78 -31.64
N ILE A 28 -31.56 22.63 -32.57
CA ILE A 28 -31.17 21.28 -32.99
C ILE A 28 -30.07 20.82 -32.02
N LEU A 29 -30.41 19.93 -31.09
CA LEU A 29 -29.44 19.25 -30.24
C LEU A 29 -28.88 18.03 -30.99
N SER A 30 -27.60 17.71 -30.80
CA SER A 30 -26.99 16.47 -31.33
C SER A 30 -27.88 15.26 -31.02
N GLN A 31 -28.18 14.44 -32.02
CA GLN A 31 -29.07 13.31 -31.90
C GLN A 31 -28.41 12.14 -31.14
N SER A 32 -29.21 11.32 -30.48
CA SER A 32 -28.79 9.99 -30.03
C SER A 32 -28.58 9.06 -31.23
N LEU A 33 -27.83 7.97 -31.03
CA LEU A 33 -27.59 7.00 -32.11
C LEU A 33 -28.90 6.39 -32.64
N GLN A 34 -29.86 6.14 -31.75
CA GLN A 34 -31.19 5.65 -32.13
C GLN A 34 -31.94 6.65 -33.03
N GLN A 35 -31.93 7.93 -32.68
CA GLN A 35 -32.57 8.99 -33.49
C GLN A 35 -31.91 9.16 -34.87
N ILE A 36 -30.59 8.97 -34.96
CA ILE A 36 -29.87 8.98 -36.24
C ILE A 36 -30.33 7.81 -37.12
N LYS A 37 -30.41 6.60 -36.54
CA LYS A 37 -30.87 5.39 -37.26
C LYS A 37 -32.35 5.50 -37.68
N GLU A 38 -33.21 6.08 -36.85
CA GLU A 38 -34.63 6.28 -37.15
C GLU A 38 -34.89 7.39 -38.18
N SER A 39 -34.14 8.50 -38.12
CA SER A 39 -34.28 9.62 -39.08
C SER A 39 -33.65 9.31 -40.44
N GLY A 40 -32.76 8.32 -40.50
CA GLY A 40 -32.00 7.98 -41.70
C GLY A 40 -30.98 9.05 -42.11
N LYS A 41 -30.66 10.02 -41.23
CA LYS A 41 -29.73 11.12 -41.52
C LYS A 41 -28.76 11.39 -40.37
N ILE A 42 -27.49 11.60 -40.71
CA ILE A 42 -26.44 12.01 -39.76
C ILE A 42 -25.81 13.33 -40.19
N ARG A 43 -25.71 14.29 -39.25
CA ARG A 43 -25.12 15.61 -39.49
C ARG A 43 -23.68 15.63 -39.03
N VAL A 44 -22.76 15.95 -39.93
CA VAL A 44 -21.32 15.93 -39.66
C VAL A 44 -20.74 17.31 -39.87
N ALA A 45 -20.16 17.88 -38.81
CA ALA A 45 -19.51 19.18 -38.89
C ALA A 45 -18.09 19.06 -39.45
N PHE A 46 -17.76 19.89 -40.44
CA PHE A 46 -16.42 19.97 -41.03
C PHE A 46 -15.93 21.42 -41.07
N THR A 47 -14.65 21.61 -40.77
CA THR A 47 -13.93 22.82 -41.14
C THR A 47 -13.54 22.79 -42.61
N GLU A 48 -13.24 23.94 -43.20
CA GLU A 48 -12.78 24.07 -44.59
C GLU A 48 -11.57 23.15 -44.89
N SER A 49 -10.61 23.09 -43.96
CA SER A 49 -9.46 22.18 -44.05
C SER A 49 -9.83 20.70 -43.97
N SER A 50 -10.89 20.34 -43.24
CA SER A 50 -11.28 18.94 -43.03
C SER A 50 -12.06 18.36 -44.21
N LEU A 51 -12.76 19.21 -44.98
CA LEU A 51 -13.53 18.81 -46.18
C LEU A 51 -12.66 18.19 -47.27
N ASN A 52 -11.41 18.64 -47.40
CA ASN A 52 -10.47 18.13 -48.40
C ASN A 52 -9.57 16.98 -47.88
N SER A 53 -9.76 16.58 -46.61
CA SER A 53 -8.92 15.57 -45.95
C SER A 53 -9.51 14.16 -46.01
N VAL A 54 -8.72 13.15 -45.61
CA VAL A 54 -9.20 11.75 -45.47
C VAL A 54 -10.39 11.62 -44.50
N ASN A 55 -10.54 12.54 -43.54
CA ASN A 55 -11.65 12.53 -42.58
C ASN A 55 -13.02 12.61 -43.26
N TYR A 56 -13.15 13.35 -44.37
CA TYR A 56 -14.40 13.38 -45.14
C TYR A 56 -14.77 12.00 -45.67
N LYS A 57 -13.79 11.27 -46.22
CA LYS A 57 -13.98 9.90 -46.72
C LYS A 57 -14.36 8.94 -45.59
N PHE A 58 -13.70 9.05 -44.43
CA PHE A 58 -14.03 8.24 -43.26
C PHE A 58 -15.45 8.52 -42.75
N ALA A 59 -15.87 9.77 -42.65
CA ALA A 59 -17.23 10.12 -42.24
C ALA A 59 -18.29 9.64 -43.25
N PHE A 60 -18.00 9.71 -44.55
CA PHE A 60 -18.89 9.19 -45.59
C PHE A 60 -19.06 7.67 -45.49
N GLU A 61 -17.97 6.93 -45.25
CA GLU A 61 -18.03 5.49 -45.04
C GLU A 61 -18.68 5.13 -43.69
N PHE A 62 -18.55 5.97 -42.67
CA PHE A 62 -19.27 5.81 -41.40
C PHE A 62 -20.79 5.96 -41.58
N ALA A 63 -21.25 6.94 -42.37
CA ALA A 63 -22.67 7.09 -42.68
C ALA A 63 -23.23 5.86 -43.41
N LYS A 64 -22.46 5.27 -44.34
CA LYS A 64 -22.82 3.98 -44.97
C LYS A 64 -22.84 2.83 -43.97
N PHE A 65 -21.88 2.78 -43.05
CA PHE A 65 -21.83 1.76 -41.99
C PHE A 65 -23.09 1.79 -41.11
N LEU A 66 -23.65 2.98 -40.87
CA LEU A 66 -24.90 3.17 -40.15
C LEU A 66 -26.17 3.01 -41.02
N ASN A 67 -26.03 2.87 -42.34
CA ASN A 67 -27.11 2.89 -43.32
C ASN A 67 -27.96 4.19 -43.27
N VAL A 68 -27.29 5.34 -43.21
CA VAL A 68 -27.91 6.68 -43.18
C VAL A 68 -27.30 7.63 -44.20
N GLU A 69 -28.02 8.68 -44.56
CA GLU A 69 -27.54 9.78 -45.41
C GLU A 69 -26.69 10.78 -44.61
N MET A 70 -25.54 11.19 -45.14
CA MET A 70 -24.67 12.18 -44.50
C MET A 70 -25.04 13.61 -44.93
N GLU A 71 -25.39 14.45 -43.97
CA GLU A 71 -25.57 15.90 -44.14
C GLU A 71 -24.30 16.64 -43.69
N VAL A 72 -23.66 17.35 -44.61
CA VAL A 72 -22.43 18.12 -44.33
C VAL A 72 -22.78 19.48 -43.73
N VAL A 73 -22.24 19.76 -42.54
CA VAL A 73 -22.44 21.02 -41.82
C VAL A 73 -21.12 21.81 -41.82
N PRO A 74 -20.94 22.83 -42.69
CA PRO A 74 -19.73 23.64 -42.67
C PRO A 74 -19.68 24.51 -41.40
N VAL A 75 -18.56 24.45 -40.68
CA VAL A 75 -18.32 25.23 -39.45
C VAL A 75 -16.96 25.91 -39.48
N LYS A 76 -16.84 27.08 -38.84
CA LYS A 76 -15.53 27.71 -38.59
C LYS A 76 -14.80 27.00 -37.45
N TRP A 77 -13.46 27.09 -37.41
CA TRP A 77 -12.67 26.45 -36.35
C TRP A 77 -13.06 26.95 -34.96
N GLU A 78 -13.37 28.23 -34.82
CA GLU A 78 -13.79 28.88 -33.59
C GLU A 78 -15.07 28.26 -33.02
N GLU A 79 -15.97 27.79 -33.90
CA GLU A 79 -17.25 27.14 -33.52
C GLU A 79 -17.07 25.81 -32.81
N THR A 80 -15.86 25.22 -32.87
CA THR A 80 -15.47 24.04 -32.10
C THR A 80 -15.39 24.34 -30.59
N PHE A 81 -15.20 25.60 -30.22
CA PHE A 81 -15.00 26.02 -28.83
C PHE A 81 -15.91 27.17 -28.39
N SER A 82 -16.59 27.87 -29.30
CA SER A 82 -17.45 29.00 -28.92
C SER A 82 -18.78 28.57 -28.32
N ASN A 83 -19.35 29.46 -27.51
CA ASN A 83 -20.73 29.44 -27.07
C ASN A 83 -21.42 30.73 -27.52
N ASP A 84 -22.38 30.60 -28.44
CA ASP A 84 -23.13 31.72 -29.02
C ASP A 84 -22.20 32.73 -29.72
N GLY A 85 -21.21 32.22 -30.45
CA GLY A 85 -20.24 33.01 -31.19
C GLY A 85 -19.09 33.59 -30.35
N VAL A 86 -19.04 33.31 -29.05
CA VAL A 86 -18.00 33.82 -28.14
C VAL A 86 -17.15 32.67 -27.60
N ILE A 87 -15.83 32.76 -27.74
CA ILE A 87 -14.88 31.87 -27.05
C ILE A 87 -14.61 32.46 -25.66
N PRO A 88 -14.87 31.75 -24.55
CA PRO A 88 -14.65 32.28 -23.22
C PRO A 88 -13.19 32.63 -22.97
N ASN A 89 -12.91 33.73 -22.27
CA ASN A 89 -11.56 34.04 -21.82
C ASN A 89 -11.07 32.97 -20.83
N ASN A 90 -9.76 32.67 -20.83
CA ASN A 90 -9.12 31.68 -19.95
C ASN A 90 -9.65 30.23 -20.04
N PHE A 91 -10.42 29.89 -21.08
CA PHE A 91 -11.04 28.56 -21.29
C PHE A 91 -10.08 27.36 -21.18
N GLN A 92 -8.80 27.55 -21.50
CA GLN A 92 -7.79 26.50 -21.35
C GLN A 92 -7.53 26.16 -19.87
N THR A 93 -7.55 27.17 -19.00
CA THR A 93 -7.27 27.07 -17.56
C THR A 93 -8.51 26.84 -16.69
N THR A 94 -9.72 27.13 -17.19
CA THR A 94 -10.96 26.95 -16.44
C THR A 94 -11.17 25.46 -16.09
N PRO A 95 -11.42 25.09 -14.81
CA PRO A 95 -11.53 23.68 -14.40
C PRO A 95 -12.69 22.93 -15.04
N ARG A 96 -13.81 23.59 -15.33
CA ARG A 96 -15.02 23.00 -15.93
C ARG A 96 -15.64 23.95 -16.97
N ILE A 97 -16.15 23.37 -18.05
CA ILE A 97 -16.90 24.05 -19.11
C ILE A 97 -18.33 23.47 -19.13
N ASN A 98 -19.34 24.33 -18.96
CA ASN A 98 -20.75 23.94 -18.81
C ASN A 98 -21.61 24.39 -20.00
N TYR A 99 -21.17 24.14 -21.23
CA TYR A 99 -21.97 24.37 -22.44
C TYR A 99 -21.59 23.40 -23.56
N VAL A 100 -22.43 23.34 -24.59
CA VAL A 100 -22.19 22.57 -25.81
C VAL A 100 -21.67 23.53 -26.89
N PRO A 101 -20.50 23.27 -27.50
CA PRO A 101 -19.95 24.12 -28.56
C PRO A 101 -20.93 24.37 -29.71
N ASP A 102 -20.82 25.54 -30.33
CA ASP A 102 -21.67 25.95 -31.46
C ASP A 102 -21.72 24.90 -32.58
N ALA A 103 -20.58 24.28 -32.91
CA ALA A 103 -20.51 23.22 -33.91
C ALA A 103 -21.31 21.97 -33.52
N LEU A 104 -21.29 21.56 -32.25
CA LEU A 104 -22.06 20.41 -31.73
C LEU A 104 -23.53 20.74 -31.43
N ARG A 105 -23.92 22.01 -31.57
CA ARG A 105 -25.32 22.45 -31.64
C ARG A 105 -25.85 22.48 -33.08
N LYS A 106 -25.01 22.24 -34.08
CA LYS A 106 -25.40 22.20 -35.50
C LYS A 106 -25.23 20.80 -36.11
N ALA A 107 -24.38 19.96 -35.53
CA ALA A 107 -24.06 18.63 -36.01
C ALA A 107 -24.05 17.59 -34.88
N ASP A 108 -24.12 16.31 -35.26
CA ASP A 108 -24.07 15.17 -34.33
C ASP A 108 -22.65 14.92 -33.81
N PHE A 109 -21.64 15.17 -34.65
CA PHE A 109 -20.23 15.19 -34.26
C PHE A 109 -19.42 16.11 -35.18
N ILE A 110 -18.24 16.51 -34.72
CA ILE A 110 -17.25 17.27 -35.49
C ILE A 110 -16.21 16.30 -36.02
N CYS A 111 -16.08 16.25 -37.34
CA CYS A 111 -15.13 15.43 -38.05
C CYS A 111 -13.91 16.26 -38.45
N GLY A 112 -12.74 15.85 -38.00
CA GLY A 112 -11.49 16.53 -38.31
C GLY A 112 -10.33 16.09 -37.43
N THR A 113 -9.19 16.76 -37.61
CA THR A 113 -7.96 16.49 -36.87
C THR A 113 -7.92 17.29 -35.57
N ILE A 114 -8.69 16.87 -34.57
CA ILE A 114 -8.72 17.56 -33.28
C ILE A 114 -7.72 16.88 -32.35
N TYR A 115 -6.57 17.51 -32.12
CA TYR A 115 -5.58 17.03 -31.14
C TYR A 115 -6.19 16.91 -29.74
N GLN A 116 -5.91 15.81 -29.07
CA GLN A 116 -6.37 15.53 -27.71
C GLN A 116 -5.54 16.31 -26.68
N TYR A 117 -6.02 17.50 -26.34
CA TYR A 117 -5.54 18.23 -25.16
C TYR A 117 -6.55 18.09 -24.01
N GLU A 118 -6.05 18.00 -22.77
CA GLU A 118 -6.91 17.87 -21.58
C GLU A 118 -7.93 19.01 -21.46
N TRP A 119 -7.53 20.23 -21.81
CA TRP A 119 -8.47 21.35 -21.81
C TRP A 119 -9.58 21.22 -22.87
N ARG A 120 -9.34 20.52 -23.98
CA ARG A 120 -10.35 20.27 -25.02
C ARG A 120 -11.35 19.18 -24.61
N LYS A 121 -10.90 18.18 -23.83
CA LYS A 121 -11.79 17.15 -23.23
C LYS A 121 -12.84 17.75 -22.28
N LYS A 122 -12.68 19.02 -21.89
CA LYS A 122 -13.69 19.77 -21.14
C LYS A 122 -14.96 20.00 -21.97
N PHE A 123 -14.83 20.16 -23.29
CA PHE A 123 -15.91 20.54 -24.22
C PHE A 123 -16.64 19.34 -24.85
N PHE A 124 -15.91 18.28 -25.19
CA PHE A 124 -16.43 17.14 -25.93
C PHE A 124 -15.62 15.87 -25.65
N ASP A 125 -16.21 14.72 -25.96
CA ASP A 125 -15.53 13.43 -25.94
C ASP A 125 -14.90 13.13 -27.31
N TYR A 126 -13.86 12.30 -27.34
CA TYR A 126 -13.18 11.91 -28.59
C TYR A 126 -13.62 10.52 -29.06
N ALA A 127 -13.73 10.36 -30.38
CA ALA A 127 -13.95 9.10 -31.07
C ALA A 127 -13.08 9.02 -32.34
N GLY A 128 -12.85 7.81 -32.87
CA GLY A 128 -12.12 7.63 -34.13
C GLY A 128 -10.69 8.18 -34.07
N ILE A 129 -9.89 7.62 -33.16
CA ILE A 129 -8.56 8.14 -32.85
C ILE A 129 -7.55 7.72 -33.91
N LEU A 130 -6.85 8.70 -34.48
CA LEU A 130 -5.71 8.53 -35.37
C LEU A 130 -4.44 9.07 -34.70
N GLN A 131 -3.31 8.45 -35.03
CA GLN A 131 -1.99 8.80 -34.50
C GLN A 131 -1.25 9.68 -35.51
N LEU A 132 -0.68 10.78 -35.03
CA LEU A 132 -0.03 11.80 -35.86
C LEU A 132 1.31 12.25 -35.27
N SER A 133 2.21 12.72 -36.10
CA SER A 133 3.48 13.34 -35.69
C SER A 133 3.81 14.52 -36.63
N ASP A 134 4.67 15.42 -36.18
CA ASP A 134 5.28 16.44 -37.04
C ASP A 134 6.45 15.78 -37.78
N LEU A 135 6.53 15.99 -39.08
CA LEU A 135 7.43 15.28 -39.98
C LEU A 135 8.42 16.25 -40.62
N LEU A 136 9.65 15.79 -40.79
CA LEU A 136 10.66 16.47 -41.62
C LEU A 136 10.52 16.01 -43.08
N ILE A 137 10.35 16.98 -43.97
CA ILE A 137 10.36 16.79 -45.43
C ILE A 137 11.70 17.26 -46.00
N VAL A 138 12.26 16.48 -46.92
CA VAL A 138 13.51 16.76 -47.63
C VAL A 138 13.38 16.42 -49.12
N PRO A 139 14.28 16.90 -49.99
CA PRO A 139 14.40 16.43 -51.37
C PRO A 139 14.56 14.91 -51.45
N SER A 140 13.97 14.32 -52.49
CA SER A 140 13.96 12.87 -52.72
C SER A 140 15.37 12.29 -52.90
N ASP A 141 16.27 13.08 -53.49
CA ASP A 141 17.68 12.80 -53.75
C ASP A 141 18.62 13.12 -52.57
N SER A 142 18.13 13.73 -51.49
CA SER A 142 18.94 13.98 -50.29
C SER A 142 19.52 12.69 -49.72
N GLU A 143 20.70 12.79 -49.10
CA GLU A 143 21.31 11.69 -48.35
C GLU A 143 20.31 11.08 -47.35
N ASN A 144 20.44 9.78 -47.07
CA ASN A 144 19.54 9.09 -46.16
C ASN A 144 19.77 9.58 -44.72
N LEU A 145 19.08 10.65 -44.33
CA LEU A 145 19.00 11.13 -42.96
C LEU A 145 18.30 10.07 -42.11
N ARG A 146 18.96 9.58 -41.06
CA ARG A 146 18.48 8.49 -40.19
C ARG A 146 18.32 8.91 -38.73
N SER A 147 18.96 10.02 -38.35
CA SER A 147 18.99 10.50 -36.97
C SER A 147 19.01 12.03 -36.90
N TYR A 148 18.77 12.58 -35.71
CA TYR A 148 18.87 14.02 -35.48
C TYR A 148 20.29 14.57 -35.66
N GLU A 149 21.32 13.77 -35.42
CA GLU A 149 22.71 14.15 -35.65
C GLU A 149 22.99 14.48 -37.12
N ASP A 150 22.27 13.83 -38.04
CA ASP A 150 22.40 14.08 -39.49
C ASP A 150 21.85 15.46 -39.89
N LEU A 151 21.14 16.16 -39.00
CA LEU A 151 20.66 17.52 -39.24
C LEU A 151 21.73 18.58 -39.01
N LYS A 152 22.89 18.20 -38.46
CA LYS A 152 23.96 19.14 -38.16
C LYS A 152 24.56 19.72 -39.45
N GLY A 153 24.58 21.05 -39.54
CA GLY A 153 25.00 21.78 -40.72
C GLY A 153 23.89 22.03 -41.74
N LEU A 154 22.73 21.39 -41.59
CA LEU A 154 21.59 21.60 -42.48
C LEU A 154 20.77 22.84 -42.09
N THR A 155 20.09 23.39 -43.07
CA THR A 155 19.18 24.54 -42.96
C THR A 155 17.74 24.05 -43.02
N ILE A 156 17.03 24.13 -41.90
CA ILE A 156 15.68 23.60 -41.76
C ILE A 156 14.68 24.75 -41.62
N ALA A 157 13.70 24.79 -42.52
CA ALA A 157 12.59 25.72 -42.46
C ALA A 157 11.45 25.22 -41.55
N PHE A 158 10.76 26.15 -40.92
CA PHE A 158 9.52 25.86 -40.20
C PHE A 158 8.60 27.09 -40.16
N LEU A 159 7.31 26.85 -39.99
CA LEU A 159 6.30 27.90 -39.84
C LEU A 159 6.44 28.58 -38.48
N GLU A 160 6.60 29.91 -38.46
CA GLU A 160 6.74 30.68 -37.22
C GLU A 160 5.48 30.62 -36.34
N ASN A 161 5.64 30.78 -35.02
CA ASN A 161 4.54 30.71 -34.04
C ASN A 161 3.78 29.37 -34.02
N THR A 162 4.46 28.27 -34.35
CA THR A 162 3.92 26.90 -34.27
C THR A 162 4.72 26.04 -33.31
N SER A 163 4.23 24.84 -32.99
CA SER A 163 5.00 23.86 -32.20
C SER A 163 6.27 23.38 -32.90
N TYR A 164 6.42 23.62 -34.21
CA TYR A 164 7.60 23.18 -34.98
C TYR A 164 8.87 23.86 -34.49
N GLU A 165 8.78 25.14 -34.12
CA GLU A 165 9.88 25.92 -33.56
C GLU A 165 10.41 25.26 -32.28
N THR A 166 9.51 24.96 -31.34
CA THR A 166 9.88 24.28 -30.08
C THR A 166 10.51 22.91 -30.33
N HIS A 167 9.97 22.14 -31.27
CA HIS A 167 10.51 20.82 -31.58
C HIS A 167 11.91 20.90 -32.19
N ILE A 168 12.15 21.80 -33.15
CA ILE A 168 13.46 21.89 -33.82
C ILE A 168 14.53 22.51 -32.92
N GLU A 169 14.15 23.42 -32.03
CA GLU A 169 15.04 23.94 -30.98
C GLU A 169 15.42 22.85 -29.98
N ALA A 170 14.45 22.03 -29.54
CA ALA A 170 14.72 20.90 -28.66
C ALA A 170 15.67 19.88 -29.32
N ILE A 171 15.49 19.60 -30.61
CA ILE A 171 16.38 18.73 -31.38
C ILE A 171 17.78 19.34 -31.48
N ASN A 172 17.90 20.62 -31.86
CA ASN A 172 19.18 21.30 -31.99
C ASN A 172 19.94 21.32 -30.66
N ASN A 173 19.26 21.60 -29.54
CA ASN A 173 19.85 21.57 -28.21
C ASN A 173 20.34 20.16 -27.83
N ARG A 174 19.56 19.13 -28.17
CA ARG A 174 19.90 17.73 -27.88
C ARG A 174 21.17 17.27 -28.56
N ILE A 175 21.38 17.63 -29.83
CA ILE A 175 22.57 17.21 -30.60
C ILE A 175 23.79 18.12 -30.38
N GLY A 176 23.71 19.07 -29.43
CA GLY A 176 24.79 20.01 -29.12
C GLY A 176 24.92 21.17 -30.13
N GLY A 177 23.84 21.51 -30.84
CA GLY A 177 23.77 22.61 -31.78
C GLY A 177 24.26 22.30 -33.20
N GLY A 178 24.08 23.27 -34.10
CA GLY A 178 24.60 23.25 -35.47
C GLY A 178 23.54 23.12 -36.57
N ILE A 179 22.25 23.14 -36.25
CA ILE A 179 21.17 23.27 -37.23
C ILE A 179 20.93 24.77 -37.51
N ASN A 180 20.83 25.16 -38.78
CA ASN A 180 20.44 26.51 -39.17
C ASN A 180 18.92 26.60 -39.31
N PHE A 181 18.31 27.66 -38.77
CA PHE A 181 16.85 27.81 -38.73
C PHE A 181 16.36 28.88 -39.72
N VAL A 182 15.34 28.55 -40.50
CA VAL A 182 14.62 29.52 -41.36
C VAL A 182 13.15 29.59 -40.95
N LYS A 183 12.74 30.73 -40.42
CA LYS A 183 11.35 30.99 -40.06
C LYS A 183 10.56 31.43 -41.29
N THR A 184 9.44 30.78 -41.55
CA THR A 184 8.54 31.10 -42.67
C THR A 184 7.18 31.55 -42.16
N LYS A 185 6.44 32.30 -42.97
CA LYS A 185 5.09 32.82 -42.65
C LYS A 185 3.97 31.94 -43.19
N SER A 186 4.28 31.01 -44.09
CA SER A 186 3.30 30.08 -44.65
C SER A 186 3.93 28.76 -45.08
N GLU A 187 3.13 27.69 -45.12
CA GLU A 187 3.54 26.38 -45.67
C GLU A 187 4.01 26.49 -47.12
N LYS A 188 3.34 27.34 -47.92
CA LYS A 188 3.73 27.59 -49.31
C LYS A 188 5.14 28.15 -49.42
N GLU A 189 5.50 29.07 -48.53
CA GLU A 189 6.85 29.64 -48.47
C GLU A 189 7.89 28.59 -48.10
N SER A 190 7.61 27.72 -47.12
CA SER A 190 8.49 26.57 -46.79
C SER A 190 8.74 25.67 -48.00
N ILE A 191 7.68 25.33 -48.75
CA ILE A 191 7.78 24.50 -49.96
C ILE A 191 8.57 25.22 -51.07
N ASP A 192 8.33 26.51 -51.28
CA ASP A 192 9.01 27.30 -52.32
C ASP A 192 10.50 27.46 -52.01
N LEU A 193 10.89 27.62 -50.74
CA LEU A 193 12.29 27.63 -50.30
C LEU A 193 12.97 26.28 -50.54
N LEU A 194 12.29 25.17 -50.23
CA LEU A 194 12.80 23.83 -50.48
C LEU A 194 13.02 23.59 -51.99
N LYS A 195 12.07 24.00 -52.84
CA LYS A 195 12.18 23.89 -54.31
C LYS A 195 13.34 24.67 -54.91
N LYS A 196 13.70 25.80 -54.31
CA LYS A 196 14.82 26.65 -54.74
C LYS A 196 16.16 26.20 -54.16
N ALA A 197 16.17 25.12 -53.36
CA ALA A 197 17.33 24.67 -52.61
C ALA A 197 17.92 25.76 -51.69
N GLU A 198 17.07 26.65 -51.17
CA GLU A 198 17.46 27.65 -50.17
C GLU A 198 17.45 27.07 -48.75
N VAL A 199 16.78 25.93 -48.55
CA VAL A 199 16.77 25.13 -47.33
C VAL A 199 16.92 23.65 -47.67
N ASP A 200 17.46 22.86 -46.75
CA ASP A 200 17.71 21.42 -46.91
C ASP A 200 16.49 20.57 -46.51
N GLY A 201 15.58 21.13 -45.71
CA GLY A 201 14.34 20.49 -45.31
C GLY A 201 13.36 21.46 -44.65
N TYR A 202 12.12 21.02 -44.44
CA TYR A 202 11.17 21.77 -43.61
C TYR A 202 10.28 20.86 -42.77
N ILE A 203 9.79 21.40 -41.65
CA ILE A 203 8.92 20.69 -40.71
C ILE A 203 7.46 21.07 -40.97
N THR A 204 6.60 20.06 -41.03
CA THR A 204 5.15 20.27 -41.13
C THR A 204 4.37 19.15 -40.42
N ILE A 205 3.07 19.34 -40.23
CA ILE A 205 2.18 18.29 -39.72
C ILE A 205 2.04 17.14 -40.70
N ALA A 206 1.81 15.93 -40.19
CA ALA A 206 1.66 14.72 -40.98
C ALA A 206 0.81 14.84 -42.25
N TYR A 207 -0.37 15.47 -42.18
CA TYR A 207 -1.25 15.55 -43.36
C TYR A 207 -0.69 16.43 -44.47
N ASN A 208 -0.10 17.59 -44.13
CA ASN A 208 0.55 18.46 -45.10
C ASN A 208 1.76 17.78 -45.74
N ALA A 209 2.53 17.04 -44.93
CA ALA A 209 3.63 16.21 -45.41
C ALA A 209 3.14 15.15 -46.41
N LEU A 210 2.08 14.41 -46.06
CA LEU A 210 1.47 13.39 -46.91
C LEU A 210 0.88 13.98 -48.21
N GLU A 211 0.27 15.16 -48.17
CA GLU A 211 -0.19 15.86 -49.37
C GLU A 211 0.97 16.32 -50.25
N THR A 212 2.05 16.80 -49.64
CA THR A 212 3.23 17.29 -50.36
C THR A 212 3.91 16.17 -51.15
N ILE A 213 4.16 15.01 -50.54
CA ILE A 213 4.79 13.86 -51.21
C ILE A 213 3.88 13.21 -52.27
N LYS A 214 2.56 13.41 -52.16
CA LYS A 214 1.61 12.98 -53.18
C LYS A 214 1.66 13.90 -54.40
N VAL A 215 1.71 15.22 -54.18
CA VAL A 215 1.65 16.23 -55.25
C VAL A 215 2.99 16.35 -56.00
N SER A 216 4.12 16.13 -55.33
CA SER A 216 5.45 16.15 -55.94
C SER A 216 6.25 14.93 -55.50
N LYS A 217 6.75 14.17 -56.48
CA LYS A 217 7.68 13.04 -56.26
C LYS A 217 9.12 13.51 -55.99
N ASP A 218 9.37 14.82 -56.04
CA ASP A 218 10.69 15.41 -55.79
C ASP A 218 11.01 15.48 -54.30
N PHE A 219 10.05 15.18 -53.41
CA PHE A 219 10.21 15.21 -51.96
C PHE A 219 9.91 13.87 -51.31
N LYS A 220 10.55 13.63 -50.16
CA LYS A 220 10.29 12.47 -49.29
C LYS A 220 10.16 12.89 -47.82
N ILE A 221 9.49 12.06 -47.04
CA ILE A 221 9.53 12.16 -45.57
C ILE A 221 10.87 11.57 -45.12
N ALA A 222 11.65 12.34 -44.37
CA ALA A 222 12.88 11.85 -43.73
C ALA A 222 12.53 11.04 -42.47
N PHE A 223 11.98 11.71 -41.46
CA PHE A 223 11.58 11.09 -40.20
C PHE A 223 10.67 12.00 -39.36
N PRO A 224 9.98 11.46 -38.33
CA PRO A 224 9.26 12.26 -37.35
C PRO A 224 10.19 13.09 -36.46
N VAL A 225 9.80 14.34 -36.22
CA VAL A 225 10.50 15.30 -35.33
C VAL A 225 9.73 15.60 -34.04
N ALA A 226 8.55 15.00 -33.88
CA ALA A 226 7.73 15.10 -32.66
C ALA A 226 7.20 13.73 -32.23
N PRO A 227 6.91 13.52 -30.92
CA PRO A 227 6.28 12.29 -30.47
C PRO A 227 4.88 12.12 -31.07
N ILE A 228 4.40 10.88 -31.12
CA ILE A 228 3.04 10.58 -31.59
C ILE A 228 2.01 11.29 -30.71
N LYS A 229 1.14 12.06 -31.35
CA LYS A 229 -0.03 12.74 -30.78
C LYS A 229 -1.30 12.05 -31.26
N ASN A 230 -2.27 11.93 -30.37
CA ASN A 230 -3.60 11.43 -30.72
C ASN A 230 -4.49 12.58 -31.20
N ALA A 231 -5.12 12.41 -32.35
CA ALA A 231 -6.20 13.26 -32.83
C ALA A 231 -7.44 12.40 -33.11
N GLY A 232 -8.63 12.99 -33.00
CA GLY A 232 -9.86 12.26 -33.32
C GLY A 232 -11.02 13.19 -33.56
N TRP A 233 -12.18 12.60 -33.80
CA TRP A 233 -13.45 13.29 -33.97
C TRP A 233 -14.01 13.68 -32.61
N ALA A 234 -14.73 14.80 -32.56
CA ALA A 234 -15.34 15.30 -31.33
C ALA A 234 -16.84 14.99 -31.32
N VAL A 235 -17.31 14.29 -30.30
CA VAL A 235 -18.73 14.02 -30.06
C VAL A 235 -19.19 14.76 -28.81
N LYS A 236 -20.48 15.08 -28.72
CA LYS A 236 -21.03 15.72 -27.53
C LYS A 236 -20.69 14.93 -26.27
N LYS A 237 -20.20 15.64 -25.26
CA LYS A 237 -19.81 15.05 -23.98
C LYS A 237 -20.96 14.26 -23.36
N GLY A 238 -20.69 12.99 -23.02
CA GLY A 238 -21.69 12.06 -22.49
C GLY A 238 -22.47 11.26 -23.56
N ASN A 239 -22.32 11.55 -24.86
CA ASN A 239 -22.93 10.76 -25.94
C ASN A 239 -22.10 9.48 -26.20
N THR A 240 -22.14 8.57 -25.23
CA THR A 240 -21.34 7.34 -25.22
C THR A 240 -21.70 6.37 -26.33
N GLU A 241 -22.97 6.31 -26.73
CA GLU A 241 -23.45 5.43 -27.81
C GLU A 241 -22.82 5.79 -29.16
N LEU A 242 -22.95 7.05 -29.59
CA LEU A 242 -22.37 7.50 -30.85
C LEU A 242 -20.84 7.40 -30.83
N ARG A 243 -20.21 7.73 -29.69
CA ARG A 243 -18.76 7.59 -29.50
C ARG A 243 -18.30 6.14 -29.72
N ASN A 244 -18.97 5.19 -29.08
CA ASN A 244 -18.62 3.78 -29.16
C ASN A 244 -18.86 3.24 -30.56
N GLU A 245 -19.94 3.64 -31.22
CA GLU A 245 -20.24 3.22 -32.59
C GLU A 245 -19.22 3.75 -33.61
N ILE A 246 -18.76 5.00 -33.46
CA ILE A 246 -17.65 5.54 -34.26
C ILE A 246 -16.37 4.72 -34.02
N ASN A 247 -16.05 4.39 -32.77
CA ASN A 247 -14.87 3.57 -32.47
C ASN A 247 -14.99 2.15 -33.06
N ASN A 248 -16.16 1.53 -32.97
CA ASN A 248 -16.45 0.23 -33.59
C ASN A 248 -16.26 0.28 -35.11
N PHE A 249 -16.69 1.36 -35.76
CA PHE A 249 -16.46 1.58 -37.18
C PHE A 249 -14.96 1.63 -37.50
N PHE A 250 -14.17 2.40 -36.75
CA PHE A 250 -12.72 2.50 -36.96
C PHE A 250 -12.00 1.15 -36.76
N GLU A 251 -12.39 0.36 -35.76
CA GLU A 251 -11.88 -1.01 -35.58
C GLU A 251 -12.28 -1.92 -36.74
N THR A 252 -13.51 -1.79 -37.24
CA THR A 252 -14.01 -2.59 -38.38
C THR A 252 -13.24 -2.28 -39.67
N ILE A 253 -13.06 -1.00 -40.02
CA ILE A 253 -12.33 -0.62 -41.23
C ILE A 253 -10.83 -0.93 -41.13
N LYS A 254 -10.28 -0.95 -39.92
CA LYS A 254 -8.90 -1.40 -39.67
C LYS A 254 -8.78 -2.91 -39.89
N GLY A 255 -9.69 -3.70 -39.31
CA GLY A 255 -9.68 -5.16 -39.39
C GLY A 255 -9.93 -5.73 -40.79
N ASN A 256 -10.69 -5.04 -41.64
CA ASN A 256 -10.99 -5.49 -43.01
C ASN A 256 -10.12 -4.81 -44.09
N GLY A 257 -9.11 -4.01 -43.70
CA GLY A 257 -8.20 -3.33 -44.62
C GLY A 257 -8.77 -2.09 -45.33
N LYS A 258 -10.04 -1.74 -45.11
CA LYS A 258 -10.67 -0.56 -45.72
C LYS A 258 -10.02 0.75 -45.29
N LEU A 259 -9.49 0.82 -44.07
CA LEU A 259 -8.71 1.95 -43.58
C LEU A 259 -7.49 2.21 -44.49
N ASN A 260 -6.72 1.18 -44.79
CA ASN A 260 -5.55 1.26 -45.67
C ASN A 260 -5.96 1.64 -47.10
N GLU A 261 -7.04 1.07 -47.63
CA GLU A 261 -7.56 1.41 -48.96
C GLU A 261 -7.90 2.90 -49.07
N LEU A 262 -8.65 3.45 -48.10
CA LEU A 262 -9.06 4.86 -48.10
C LEU A 262 -7.88 5.81 -47.92
N PHE A 263 -6.93 5.44 -47.05
CA PHE A 263 -5.72 6.21 -46.79
C PHE A 263 -4.82 6.23 -48.04
N THR A 264 -4.59 5.08 -48.67
CA THR A 264 -3.83 4.95 -49.94
C THR A 264 -4.46 5.77 -51.05
N LYS A 265 -5.78 5.69 -51.22
CA LYS A 265 -6.50 6.49 -52.22
C LYS A 265 -6.39 7.99 -51.98
N GLN A 266 -6.17 8.43 -50.73
CA GLN A 266 -5.98 9.84 -50.41
C GLN A 266 -4.53 10.29 -50.55
N TYR A 267 -3.55 9.50 -50.08
CA TYR A 267 -2.17 9.95 -49.88
C TYR A 267 -1.10 9.16 -50.65
N ASP A 268 -1.48 8.15 -51.45
CA ASP A 268 -0.53 7.27 -52.17
C ASP A 268 0.41 6.46 -51.25
N ILE A 269 0.00 6.29 -49.98
CA ILE A 269 0.63 5.49 -48.93
C ILE A 269 -0.46 4.91 -48.04
N ASP A 270 -0.33 3.67 -47.57
CA ASP A 270 -1.29 3.08 -46.64
C ASP A 270 -1.03 3.53 -45.18
N TYR A 271 -2.04 3.35 -44.32
CA TYR A 271 -1.96 3.84 -42.94
C TYR A 271 -0.93 3.06 -42.10
N ASN A 272 -0.69 1.78 -42.37
CA ASN A 272 0.30 1.00 -41.62
C ASN A 272 1.72 1.48 -41.95
N THR A 273 2.03 1.68 -43.23
CA THR A 273 3.33 2.22 -43.65
C THR A 273 3.54 3.63 -43.07
N TYR A 274 2.52 4.48 -43.11
CA TYR A 274 2.55 5.78 -42.42
C TYR A 274 2.78 5.64 -40.91
N TYR A 275 2.10 4.69 -40.27
CA TYR A 275 2.23 4.42 -38.84
C TYR A 275 3.64 3.96 -38.46
N GLU A 276 4.28 3.12 -39.28
CA GLU A 276 5.67 2.72 -39.12
C GLU A 276 6.61 3.92 -39.17
N ILE A 277 6.40 4.85 -40.13
CA ILE A 277 7.19 6.08 -40.24
C ILE A 277 7.09 6.90 -38.94
N ILE A 278 5.89 7.20 -38.44
CA ILE A 278 5.76 8.01 -37.22
C ILE A 278 6.17 7.26 -35.95
N SER A 279 6.16 5.92 -35.97
CA SER A 279 6.63 5.07 -34.88
C SER A 279 8.14 4.99 -34.79
N SER A 280 8.87 5.37 -35.84
CA SER A 280 10.34 5.45 -35.85
C SER A 280 10.92 6.61 -35.03
N TYR A 281 10.08 7.46 -34.40
CA TYR A 281 10.50 8.60 -33.58
C TYR A 281 11.49 8.26 -32.46
N SER A 282 11.42 7.05 -31.90
CA SER A 282 12.41 6.59 -30.91
C SER A 282 13.76 6.17 -31.53
N GLN A 283 13.76 5.78 -32.80
CA GLN A 283 14.94 5.34 -33.56
C GLN A 283 15.75 6.53 -34.10
N THR A 284 15.09 7.64 -34.42
CA THR A 284 15.71 8.87 -34.96
C THR A 284 16.45 9.69 -33.92
N GLN A 285 16.34 9.28 -32.65
CA GLN A 285 16.84 9.97 -31.48
C GLN A 285 18.26 9.56 -31.05
N ASN A 286 18.93 8.66 -31.79
CA ASN A 286 20.24 8.05 -31.43
C ASN A 286 20.38 7.67 -29.94
N VAL A 287 19.24 7.33 -29.33
CA VAL A 287 19.21 6.64 -28.06
C VAL A 287 18.85 5.24 -28.44
N THR A 288 19.78 4.30 -28.29
CA THR A 288 19.41 2.91 -28.01
C THR A 288 18.54 2.96 -26.77
N THR A 289 17.24 3.19 -26.96
CA THR A 289 16.26 3.18 -25.89
C THR A 289 16.23 1.75 -25.39
N LEU A 290 16.65 1.55 -24.16
CA LEU A 290 16.60 0.23 -23.53
C LEU A 290 15.12 -0.14 -23.37
N GLN A 291 14.59 -0.91 -24.32
CA GLN A 291 13.24 -1.49 -24.25
C GLN A 291 13.31 -2.99 -23.95
N ARG A 292 14.29 -3.38 -23.12
CA ARG A 292 14.59 -4.77 -22.80
C ARG A 292 13.76 -5.22 -21.60
N ASP A 293 13.14 -6.39 -21.68
CA ASP A 293 12.62 -7.12 -20.52
C ASP A 293 13.71 -8.12 -20.07
N LEU A 294 13.36 -9.08 -19.21
CA LEU A 294 14.32 -9.99 -18.58
C LEU A 294 15.18 -10.78 -19.59
N ASP A 295 14.57 -11.28 -20.67
CA ASP A 295 15.27 -12.20 -21.58
C ASP A 295 16.37 -11.45 -22.34
N GLU A 296 16.10 -10.23 -22.80
CA GLU A 296 17.09 -9.40 -23.49
C GLU A 296 18.18 -8.87 -22.53
N ILE A 297 17.86 -8.69 -21.24
CA ILE A 297 18.87 -8.37 -20.21
C ILE A 297 19.83 -9.54 -20.04
N ILE A 298 19.31 -10.76 -19.89
CA ILE A 298 20.12 -11.98 -19.75
C ILE A 298 20.97 -12.20 -21.02
N GLU A 299 20.37 -12.08 -22.21
CA GLU A 299 21.08 -12.23 -23.48
C GLU A 299 22.22 -11.23 -23.64
N SER A 300 22.04 -10.00 -23.15
CA SER A 300 23.10 -9.00 -23.17
C SER A 300 24.22 -9.22 -22.15
N GLY A 301 24.00 -10.09 -21.17
CA GLY A 301 24.90 -10.31 -20.04
C GLY A 301 25.04 -9.11 -19.09
N LYS A 302 24.17 -8.09 -19.20
CA LYS A 302 24.31 -6.83 -18.45
C LYS A 302 22.98 -6.24 -17.97
N LEU A 303 22.87 -6.04 -16.65
CA LEU A 303 21.80 -5.28 -15.99
C LEU A 303 22.24 -3.84 -15.78
N ILE A 304 21.47 -2.89 -16.30
CA ILE A 304 21.73 -1.46 -16.12
C ILE A 304 20.76 -0.91 -15.08
N VAL A 305 21.27 -0.33 -14.00
CA VAL A 305 20.45 0.25 -12.92
C VAL A 305 20.67 1.74 -12.76
N ALA A 306 19.63 2.47 -12.39
CA ALA A 306 19.75 3.87 -11.98
C ALA A 306 19.77 4.00 -10.46
N LEU A 307 20.75 4.76 -9.96
CA LEU A 307 20.98 5.06 -8.54
C LEU A 307 21.23 6.56 -8.37
N ARG A 308 20.82 7.14 -7.24
CA ARG A 308 21.05 8.55 -6.91
C ARG A 308 21.89 8.70 -5.66
N ASP A 309 22.75 9.72 -5.61
CA ASP A 309 23.49 10.07 -4.39
C ASP A 309 22.51 10.46 -3.27
N ARG A 310 22.29 9.50 -2.38
CA ARG A 310 21.37 9.57 -1.24
C ARG A 310 21.63 8.38 -0.32
N LEU A 311 21.49 8.62 0.98
CA LEU A 311 21.50 7.55 1.98
C LEU A 311 20.56 6.40 1.59
N MET A 312 20.97 5.17 1.88
CA MET A 312 20.30 3.92 1.51
C MET A 312 20.33 3.62 0.02
N VAL A 313 20.62 4.58 -0.87
CA VAL A 313 20.58 4.41 -2.32
C VAL A 313 21.98 4.23 -2.89
N TYR A 314 22.79 5.29 -2.85
CA TYR A 314 24.17 5.30 -3.34
C TYR A 314 24.97 6.42 -2.65
N ASN A 315 26.26 6.17 -2.44
CA ASN A 315 27.25 7.13 -2.03
C ASN A 315 28.62 6.70 -2.60
N LYS A 316 29.42 7.67 -3.06
CA LYS A 316 30.70 7.41 -3.72
C LYS A 316 31.76 6.76 -2.79
N ASP A 317 31.71 7.06 -1.50
CA ASP A 317 32.73 6.68 -0.52
C ASP A 317 32.36 5.38 0.19
N LYS A 318 31.06 5.08 0.30
CA LYS A 318 30.54 3.90 1.01
C LYS A 318 29.34 3.28 0.30
N LYS A 319 29.43 1.98 -0.03
CA LYS A 319 28.29 1.19 -0.55
C LYS A 319 27.08 1.28 0.37
N GLN A 320 25.91 1.50 -0.23
CA GLN A 320 24.62 1.66 0.45
C GLN A 320 23.72 0.43 0.23
N PHE A 321 22.63 0.35 0.99
CA PHE A 321 21.67 -0.76 0.93
C PHE A 321 21.19 -1.13 -0.48
N ASN A 322 20.68 -0.18 -1.27
CA ASN A 322 20.21 -0.47 -2.64
C ASN A 322 21.37 -0.78 -3.60
N THR A 323 22.58 -0.26 -3.35
CA THR A 323 23.77 -0.64 -4.13
C THR A 323 24.09 -2.13 -3.91
N TYR A 324 24.10 -2.60 -2.66
CA TYR A 324 24.28 -4.01 -2.35
C TYR A 324 23.19 -4.88 -2.96
N LEU A 325 21.92 -4.46 -2.87
CA LEU A 325 20.81 -5.24 -3.45
C LEU A 325 20.85 -5.30 -4.98
N ALA A 326 21.26 -4.22 -5.66
CA ALA A 326 21.43 -4.24 -7.11
C ALA A 326 22.53 -5.25 -7.52
N GLU A 327 23.62 -5.33 -6.77
CA GLU A 327 24.69 -6.32 -6.99
C GLU A 327 24.21 -7.76 -6.75
N GLU A 328 23.47 -8.00 -5.66
CA GLU A 328 22.88 -9.32 -5.40
C GLU A 328 21.84 -9.71 -6.45
N PHE A 329 21.06 -8.75 -6.95
CA PHE A 329 20.08 -9.03 -7.99
C PHE A 329 20.75 -9.37 -9.33
N ALA A 330 21.80 -8.64 -9.71
CA ALA A 330 22.60 -8.94 -10.91
C ALA A 330 23.21 -10.35 -10.83
N LYS A 331 23.78 -10.72 -9.66
CA LYS A 331 24.26 -12.10 -9.42
C LYS A 331 23.13 -13.13 -9.47
N PHE A 332 21.96 -12.81 -8.94
CA PHE A 332 20.81 -13.71 -8.90
C PHE A 332 20.26 -14.04 -10.31
N ILE A 333 20.44 -13.14 -11.28
CA ILE A 333 20.08 -13.36 -12.69
C ILE A 333 21.28 -13.65 -13.59
N ASP A 334 22.47 -13.83 -13.00
CA ASP A 334 23.74 -14.16 -13.66
C ASP A 334 24.19 -13.17 -14.76
N VAL A 335 24.23 -11.88 -14.42
CA VAL A 335 24.68 -10.81 -15.33
C VAL A 335 25.60 -9.81 -14.63
N GLU A 336 26.37 -9.05 -15.42
CA GLU A 336 27.16 -7.93 -14.91
C GLU A 336 26.27 -6.71 -14.58
N LEU A 337 26.68 -5.91 -13.60
CA LEU A 337 25.97 -4.71 -13.19
C LEU A 337 26.61 -3.44 -13.79
N GLU A 338 25.81 -2.62 -14.48
CA GLU A 338 26.14 -1.24 -14.82
C GLU A 338 25.32 -0.27 -13.98
N ILE A 339 25.93 0.80 -13.49
CA ILE A 339 25.25 1.85 -12.73
C ILE A 339 25.21 3.15 -13.52
N LYS A 340 24.01 3.71 -13.68
CA LYS A 340 23.77 5.09 -14.12
C LYS A 340 23.41 5.96 -12.92
N TYR A 341 24.02 7.14 -12.84
CA TYR A 341 23.76 8.07 -11.75
C TYR A 341 22.65 9.06 -12.11
N THR A 342 21.58 9.06 -11.33
CA THR A 342 20.47 10.00 -11.48
C THR A 342 20.80 11.31 -10.78
N PRO A 343 20.76 12.47 -11.46
CA PRO A 343 21.23 13.74 -10.89
C PRO A 343 20.32 14.30 -9.79
N TYR A 344 19.00 14.14 -9.92
CA TYR A 344 18.01 14.65 -8.97
C TYR A 344 16.72 13.81 -9.05
N PHE A 345 15.91 13.81 -7.99
CA PHE A 345 14.79 12.86 -7.85
C PHE A 345 13.68 13.02 -8.92
N SER A 346 13.31 14.25 -9.30
CA SER A 346 12.28 14.48 -10.32
C SER A 346 12.65 13.89 -11.67
N LYS A 347 13.94 13.64 -11.95
CA LYS A 347 14.42 13.08 -13.23
C LYS A 347 13.74 11.77 -13.59
N TYR A 348 13.43 10.93 -12.59
CA TYR A 348 12.70 9.67 -12.77
C TYR A 348 11.28 9.86 -13.33
N PHE A 349 10.70 11.06 -13.23
CA PHE A 349 9.32 11.32 -13.62
C PHE A 349 9.22 12.41 -14.68
N GLU A 350 10.32 12.95 -15.20
CA GLU A 350 10.29 13.94 -16.28
C GLU A 350 9.89 13.31 -17.62
N ASN A 351 9.08 14.01 -18.40
CA ASN A 351 8.86 13.70 -19.81
C ASN A 351 10.09 14.12 -20.65
N ALA A 352 10.03 13.92 -21.97
CA ALA A 352 11.13 14.30 -22.86
C ALA A 352 11.48 15.80 -22.84
N ASN A 353 10.57 16.66 -22.38
CA ASN A 353 10.77 18.11 -22.25
C ASN A 353 11.32 18.52 -20.87
N GLY A 354 11.58 17.57 -19.96
CA GLY A 354 11.99 17.88 -18.59
C GLY A 354 10.85 18.27 -17.65
N GLU A 355 9.59 18.03 -18.03
CA GLU A 355 8.42 18.41 -17.22
C GLU A 355 7.82 17.19 -16.48
N GLU A 356 7.35 17.40 -15.25
CA GLU A 356 6.60 16.39 -14.49
C GLU A 356 5.08 16.62 -14.59
N LEU A 357 4.37 15.79 -15.35
CA LEU A 357 2.91 15.87 -15.47
C LEU A 357 2.24 14.88 -14.52
N LYS A 358 1.64 15.39 -13.43
CA LYS A 358 1.07 14.54 -12.35
C LYS A 358 -0.02 13.57 -12.85
N ASP A 359 -0.92 14.02 -13.72
CA ASP A 359 -2.09 13.24 -14.15
C ASP A 359 -1.94 12.52 -15.51
N SER A 360 -0.70 12.21 -15.92
CA SER A 360 -0.41 11.54 -17.20
C SER A 360 0.26 10.17 -17.00
N SER A 361 0.04 9.25 -17.96
CA SER A 361 0.54 7.87 -17.98
C SER A 361 1.73 7.64 -18.93
N TYR A 362 2.42 8.70 -19.34
CA TYR A 362 3.64 8.56 -20.17
C TYR A 362 4.71 7.73 -19.44
N THR A 363 5.55 7.08 -20.24
CA THR A 363 6.80 6.50 -19.73
C THR A 363 7.81 7.63 -19.55
N PRO A 364 8.36 7.85 -18.34
CA PRO A 364 9.33 8.93 -18.12
C PRO A 364 10.60 8.72 -18.94
N GLU A 365 11.15 9.82 -19.45
CA GLU A 365 12.28 9.79 -20.40
C GLU A 365 13.51 9.11 -19.80
N TRP A 366 13.77 9.34 -18.51
CA TRP A 366 14.96 8.77 -17.85
C TRP A 366 14.96 7.24 -17.83
N PHE A 367 13.79 6.59 -17.81
CA PHE A 367 13.70 5.13 -17.85
C PHE A 367 14.19 4.54 -19.18
N ASN A 368 14.43 5.35 -20.22
CA ASN A 368 15.02 4.88 -21.48
C ASN A 368 16.51 4.52 -21.41
N TYR A 369 17.18 4.85 -20.30
CA TYR A 369 18.64 4.71 -20.15
C TYR A 369 19.07 3.62 -19.16
N PHE A 370 18.13 2.88 -18.56
CA PHE A 370 18.41 1.80 -17.61
C PHE A 370 17.23 0.82 -17.55
N ASP A 371 17.48 -0.37 -16.99
CA ASP A 371 16.48 -1.44 -16.83
C ASP A 371 15.68 -1.28 -15.52
N VAL A 372 16.35 -0.93 -14.41
CA VAL A 372 15.73 -0.79 -13.08
C VAL A 372 16.17 0.50 -12.35
N ALA A 373 15.22 1.28 -11.85
CA ALA A 373 15.50 2.36 -10.91
C ALA A 373 15.59 1.78 -9.48
N CYS A 374 16.81 1.60 -8.97
CA CYS A 374 17.08 1.07 -7.63
C CYS A 374 17.01 2.19 -6.57
N GLU A 375 15.86 2.87 -6.47
CA GLU A 375 15.64 4.06 -5.64
C GLU A 375 14.58 3.77 -4.55
N ILE A 376 14.45 4.70 -3.59
CA ILE A 376 13.37 4.70 -2.60
C ILE A 376 12.20 5.54 -3.17
N ILE A 377 11.33 4.89 -3.95
CA ILE A 377 10.19 5.54 -4.60
C ILE A 377 8.89 5.17 -3.89
N ILE A 378 8.21 6.19 -3.35
CA ILE A 378 6.87 6.06 -2.76
C ILE A 378 5.85 5.77 -3.87
N PRO A 379 4.98 4.74 -3.72
CA PRO A 379 3.99 4.33 -4.72
C PRO A 379 2.76 5.25 -4.77
N LEU A 380 2.96 6.52 -5.11
CA LEU A 380 1.86 7.46 -5.36
C LEU A 380 1.09 7.08 -6.63
N GLU A 381 -0.22 7.31 -6.66
CA GLU A 381 -1.07 7.00 -7.82
C GLU A 381 -0.53 7.66 -9.11
N SER A 382 -0.09 8.92 -9.03
CA SER A 382 0.52 9.66 -10.14
C SER A 382 1.79 9.02 -10.70
N ARG A 383 2.56 8.29 -9.87
CA ARG A 383 3.80 7.59 -10.26
C ARG A 383 3.50 6.20 -10.78
N GLN A 384 2.59 5.48 -10.11
CA GLN A 384 2.13 4.15 -10.54
C GLN A 384 1.39 4.20 -11.90
N LYS A 385 0.84 5.36 -12.27
CA LYS A 385 0.32 5.60 -13.63
C LYS A 385 1.40 5.54 -14.71
N LYS A 386 2.65 5.91 -14.39
CA LYS A 386 3.79 6.04 -15.32
C LYS A 386 4.71 4.82 -15.35
N VAL A 387 4.98 4.23 -14.18
CA VAL A 387 5.95 3.14 -14.00
C VAL A 387 5.39 2.07 -13.07
N ASN A 388 5.92 0.85 -13.16
CA ASN A 388 5.62 -0.21 -12.19
C ASN A 388 6.56 -0.06 -11.00
N ILE A 389 6.00 0.28 -9.84
CA ILE A 389 6.75 0.35 -8.58
C ILE A 389 6.63 -1.01 -7.89
N ILE A 390 7.75 -1.50 -7.36
CA ILE A 390 7.88 -2.77 -6.65
C ILE A 390 8.19 -2.43 -5.18
N PRO A 391 7.16 -2.24 -4.33
CA PRO A 391 7.34 -1.76 -2.98
C PRO A 391 7.76 -2.90 -2.05
N PHE A 392 8.91 -2.78 -1.40
CA PHE A 392 9.40 -3.75 -0.42
C PHE A 392 10.07 -3.12 0.80
N ILE A 393 10.59 -1.90 0.70
CA ILE A 393 11.32 -1.18 1.76
C ILE A 393 10.30 -0.50 2.69
N PRO A 394 10.25 -0.82 4.00
CA PRO A 394 9.34 -0.18 4.93
C PRO A 394 9.51 1.34 4.96
N TYR A 395 8.39 2.06 4.99
CA TYR A 395 8.35 3.52 4.94
C TYR A 395 7.31 4.08 5.91
N ALA A 396 7.65 5.17 6.61
CA ALA A 396 6.68 5.95 7.37
C ALA A 396 7.13 7.42 7.45
N GLN A 397 6.19 8.36 7.58
CA GLN A 397 6.52 9.74 7.91
C GLN A 397 6.70 9.83 9.43
N VAL A 398 7.91 10.09 9.91
CA VAL A 398 8.18 10.10 11.35
C VAL A 398 8.54 11.50 11.81
N VAL A 399 7.90 11.95 12.89
CA VAL A 399 8.33 13.15 13.59
C VAL A 399 9.56 12.82 14.39
N ILE A 400 10.64 13.57 14.19
CA ILE A 400 11.88 13.44 14.94
C ILE A 400 12.11 14.71 15.71
N GLY A 401 12.49 14.58 16.99
CA GLY A 401 12.76 15.72 17.86
C GLY A 401 13.80 15.37 18.91
N ARG A 402 14.27 16.37 19.65
CA ARG A 402 15.19 16.13 20.77
C ARG A 402 14.51 15.33 21.89
N LYS A 403 15.28 14.49 22.58
CA LYS A 403 14.82 13.63 23.70
C LYS A 403 14.14 14.39 24.85
N ASN A 404 14.50 15.66 25.05
CA ASN A 404 13.95 16.52 26.11
C ASN A 404 12.69 17.32 25.69
N VAL A 405 12.32 17.32 24.41
CA VAL A 405 11.14 18.04 23.90
C VAL A 405 9.93 17.09 23.90
N LYS A 406 8.86 17.46 24.61
CA LYS A 406 7.64 16.65 24.72
C LYS A 406 6.71 16.91 23.53
N ILE A 407 6.85 16.11 22.48
CA ILE A 407 5.98 16.13 21.30
C ILE A 407 5.27 14.78 21.22
N ASN A 408 3.97 14.75 21.51
CA ASN A 408 3.21 13.50 21.62
C ASN A 408 2.06 13.40 20.60
N SER A 409 1.79 14.48 19.87
CA SER A 409 0.71 14.53 18.89
C SER A 409 1.03 15.50 17.76
N LEU A 410 0.31 15.36 16.65
CA LEU A 410 0.39 16.28 15.52
C LEU A 410 0.01 17.71 15.91
N ASN A 411 -0.92 17.87 16.87
CA ASN A 411 -1.31 19.19 17.38
C ASN A 411 -0.22 19.85 18.24
N ASP A 412 0.65 19.08 18.90
CA ASP A 412 1.76 19.65 19.67
C ASP A 412 2.78 20.35 18.79
N LEU A 413 2.92 19.94 17.52
CA LEU A 413 3.82 20.58 16.55
C LEU A 413 3.55 22.08 16.36
N LYS A 414 2.33 22.56 16.64
CA LYS A 414 1.99 23.99 16.60
C LYS A 414 2.77 24.82 17.62
N LYS A 415 3.21 24.20 18.72
CA LYS A 415 3.93 24.84 19.83
C LYS A 415 5.44 24.88 19.62
N PHE A 416 5.95 24.14 18.63
CA PHE A 416 7.37 23.92 18.42
C PHE A 416 7.80 24.39 17.04
N ARG A 417 9.09 24.75 16.89
CA ARG A 417 9.63 25.23 15.62
C ARG A 417 10.10 24.06 14.76
N GLY A 418 9.40 23.80 13.66
CA GLY A 418 9.75 22.76 12.68
C GLY A 418 10.83 23.19 11.68
N VAL A 419 11.45 22.22 11.01
CA VAL A 419 12.25 22.42 9.81
C VAL A 419 11.83 21.42 8.73
N THR A 420 11.72 21.87 7.47
CA THR A 420 11.32 21.04 6.32
C THR A 420 11.94 21.56 5.01
N SER A 421 11.75 20.85 3.90
CA SER A 421 12.06 21.35 2.55
C SER A 421 10.83 21.91 1.85
N LYS A 422 11.04 22.92 1.02
CA LYS A 422 10.00 23.51 0.17
C LYS A 422 9.62 22.54 -0.96
N GLY A 423 8.34 22.45 -1.28
CA GLY A 423 7.73 21.52 -2.22
C GLY A 423 7.65 20.07 -1.75
N SER A 424 7.98 19.78 -0.48
CA SER A 424 8.08 18.40 0.02
C SER A 424 6.72 17.84 0.48
N ALA A 425 6.61 16.52 0.55
CA ALA A 425 5.42 15.87 1.13
C ALA A 425 5.23 16.26 2.60
N GLN A 426 6.33 16.54 3.31
CA GLN A 426 6.32 16.98 4.69
C GLN A 426 5.77 18.40 4.86
N GLU A 427 6.08 19.31 3.92
CA GLU A 427 5.46 20.64 3.87
C GLU A 427 3.94 20.54 3.71
N VAL A 428 3.47 19.67 2.80
CA VAL A 428 2.02 19.45 2.61
C VAL A 428 1.36 18.97 3.91
N ILE A 429 1.97 18.02 4.62
CA ILE A 429 1.47 17.54 5.91
C ILE A 429 1.35 18.69 6.93
N LEU A 430 2.34 19.58 7.01
CA LEU A 430 2.32 20.72 7.93
C LEU A 430 1.21 21.71 7.56
N ILE A 431 1.08 22.04 6.27
CA ILE A 431 0.05 22.95 5.75
C ILE A 431 -1.35 22.40 6.00
N ASP A 432 -1.62 21.14 5.62
CA ASP A 432 -2.93 20.50 5.76
C ASP A 432 -3.40 20.43 7.23
N ASN A 433 -2.46 20.44 8.17
CA ASN A 433 -2.72 20.40 9.61
C ASN A 433 -2.67 21.78 10.30
N ASN A 434 -2.64 22.87 9.51
CA ASN A 434 -2.54 24.25 10.00
C ASN A 434 -1.34 24.47 10.94
N ILE A 435 -0.20 23.87 10.62
CA ILE A 435 1.06 24.08 11.33
C ILE A 435 1.92 25.01 10.48
N ASN A 436 2.19 26.21 10.97
CA ASN A 436 2.93 27.26 10.25
C ASN A 436 4.25 27.67 10.93
N ASN A 437 4.53 27.14 12.13
CA ASN A 437 5.75 27.41 12.87
C ASN A 437 6.90 26.50 12.38
N TYR A 438 7.35 26.70 11.15
CA TYR A 438 8.49 25.98 10.57
C TYR A 438 9.27 26.87 9.59
N TYR A 439 10.48 26.44 9.21
CA TYR A 439 11.29 27.13 8.20
C TYR A 439 11.90 26.14 7.20
N PHE A 440 12.35 26.67 6.06
CA PHE A 440 13.00 25.89 5.01
C PHE A 440 14.51 25.86 5.18
N THR A 441 15.13 24.72 4.89
CA THR A 441 16.58 24.62 4.70
C THR A 441 16.89 23.80 3.46
N GLU A 442 18.04 24.10 2.84
CA GLU A 442 18.55 23.40 1.67
C GLU A 442 19.45 22.22 2.11
N GLY A 443 19.27 21.06 1.45
CA GLY A 443 19.99 19.82 1.76
C GLY A 443 19.37 18.98 2.89
N ASN A 444 19.96 17.83 3.19
CA ASN A 444 19.49 16.85 4.19
C ASN A 444 19.88 17.22 5.64
N ASN A 445 20.04 18.52 5.96
CA ASN A 445 20.59 18.98 7.25
C ASN A 445 19.56 19.07 8.40
N PHE A 446 18.35 18.52 8.25
CA PHE A 446 17.29 18.64 9.24
C PHE A 446 17.69 18.10 10.62
N LEU A 447 18.31 16.92 10.66
CA LEU A 447 18.72 16.31 11.93
C LEU A 447 19.79 17.13 12.65
N ARG A 448 20.72 17.73 11.91
CA ARG A 448 21.72 18.65 12.47
C ARG A 448 21.06 19.87 13.10
N ASP A 449 20.09 20.49 12.40
CA ASP A 449 19.38 21.67 12.89
C ASP A 449 18.51 21.35 14.13
N ILE A 450 17.94 20.14 14.21
CA ILE A 450 17.22 19.69 15.41
C ILE A 450 18.22 19.41 16.54
N SER A 451 19.32 18.72 16.26
CA SER A 451 20.32 18.37 17.28
C SER A 451 20.96 19.61 17.89
N SER A 452 21.21 20.64 17.08
CA SER A 452 21.91 21.87 17.50
C SER A 452 21.05 22.89 18.25
N GLY A 453 19.74 22.69 18.39
CA GLY A 453 18.87 23.69 19.00
C GLY A 453 18.04 24.54 18.02
N LYS A 454 18.40 24.56 16.74
CA LYS A 454 17.88 25.53 15.75
C LYS A 454 16.44 25.23 15.31
N ALA A 455 16.05 23.96 15.31
CA ALA A 455 14.66 23.49 15.20
C ALA A 455 14.34 22.56 16.37
N ASP A 456 13.07 22.37 16.70
CA ASP A 456 12.61 21.42 17.72
C ASP A 456 12.25 20.07 17.11
N TYR A 457 11.79 20.06 15.86
CA TYR A 457 11.44 18.84 15.13
C TYR A 457 11.62 18.96 13.62
N ALA A 458 11.66 17.81 12.95
CA ALA A 458 11.37 17.67 11.53
C ALA A 458 10.49 16.44 11.29
N ILE A 459 9.89 16.37 10.12
CA ILE A 459 9.24 15.16 9.63
C ILE A 459 10.20 14.54 8.61
N GLY A 460 10.49 13.26 8.74
CA GLY A 460 11.40 12.57 7.83
C GLY A 460 11.13 11.07 7.81
N SER A 461 11.34 10.46 6.66
CA SER A 461 11.11 9.03 6.44
C SER A 461 12.37 8.20 6.44
N ASP A 462 13.47 8.77 5.95
CA ASP A 462 14.83 8.23 6.07
C ASP A 462 15.51 8.60 7.39
N ALA A 463 14.99 9.63 8.06
CA ALA A 463 15.61 10.20 9.25
C ALA A 463 15.58 9.26 10.46
N VAL A 464 14.65 8.28 10.49
CA VAL A 464 14.67 7.17 11.46
C VAL A 464 15.94 6.33 11.35
N PHE A 465 16.52 6.21 10.16
CA PHE A 465 17.74 5.44 9.92
C PHE A 465 19.01 6.21 10.25
N GLN A 466 18.92 7.54 10.34
CA GLN A 466 20.04 8.45 10.60
C GLN A 466 20.12 8.89 12.06
N ILE A 467 19.07 8.63 12.84
CA ILE A 467 18.99 9.13 14.22
C ILE A 467 20.11 8.59 15.12
N ASN A 468 20.68 7.43 14.76
CA ASN A 468 21.81 6.81 15.46
C ASN A 468 23.08 7.69 15.42
N GLU A 469 23.20 8.59 14.44
CA GLU A 469 24.31 9.56 14.39
C GLU A 469 24.14 10.69 15.42
N TYR A 470 22.97 10.81 16.06
CA TYR A 470 22.60 11.91 16.95
C TYR A 470 22.02 11.41 18.29
N SER A 471 22.88 11.21 19.28
CA SER A 471 22.52 10.65 20.60
C SER A 471 21.43 11.43 21.37
N ASN A 472 21.20 12.70 21.04
CA ASN A 472 20.21 13.58 21.67
C ASN A 472 18.85 13.61 20.96
N LEU A 473 18.66 12.89 19.84
CA LEU A 473 17.41 12.82 19.08
C LEU A 473 16.65 11.52 19.35
N GLU A 474 15.32 11.55 19.20
CA GLU A 474 14.47 10.35 19.20
C GLU A 474 13.30 10.50 18.21
N ALA A 475 12.82 9.37 17.69
CA ALA A 475 11.57 9.33 16.95
C ALA A 475 10.41 9.57 17.93
N LYS A 476 9.49 10.46 17.56
CA LYS A 476 8.37 10.88 18.41
C LYS A 476 7.11 10.10 18.08
N PHE A 477 6.64 10.10 16.84
CA PHE A 477 5.49 9.32 16.40
C PHE A 477 5.45 9.24 14.88
N VAL A 478 4.67 8.28 14.36
CA VAL A 478 4.40 8.12 12.92
C VAL A 478 3.16 8.93 12.52
N ILE A 479 3.25 9.62 11.39
CA ILE A 479 2.14 10.31 10.72
C ILE A 479 1.64 9.44 9.57
N GLY A 480 0.33 9.19 9.53
CA GLY A 480 -0.30 8.39 8.47
C GLY A 480 -0.10 6.89 8.67
N GLN A 481 -0.02 6.15 7.56
CA GLN A 481 0.16 4.69 7.56
C GLN A 481 1.61 4.31 7.24
N VAL A 482 2.09 3.24 7.87
CA VAL A 482 3.33 2.58 7.46
C VAL A 482 3.10 1.95 6.08
N GLY A 483 3.80 2.46 5.08
CA GLY A 483 3.77 2.00 3.70
C GLY A 483 5.03 1.24 3.32
N LYS A 484 5.17 0.98 2.02
CA LYS A 484 6.38 0.43 1.43
C LYS A 484 6.79 1.23 0.21
N ASP A 485 8.05 1.60 0.18
CA ASP A 485 8.72 2.18 -0.98
C ASP A 485 9.46 1.09 -1.74
N GLY A 486 9.92 1.39 -2.95
CA GLY A 486 10.85 0.48 -3.59
C GLY A 486 11.24 0.87 -5.00
N TRP A 487 11.75 -0.13 -5.71
CA TRP A 487 12.30 0.02 -7.04
C TRP A 487 11.21 0.30 -8.06
N ALA A 488 11.60 0.89 -9.19
CA ALA A 488 10.69 1.10 -10.30
C ALA A 488 11.26 0.57 -11.61
N ILE A 489 10.36 0.09 -12.47
CA ILE A 489 10.64 -0.39 -13.82
C ILE A 489 9.57 0.14 -14.77
N LYS A 490 9.77 0.03 -16.08
CA LYS A 490 8.74 0.37 -17.06
C LYS A 490 7.53 -0.54 -16.96
N LYS A 491 6.39 -0.06 -17.45
CA LYS A 491 5.15 -0.84 -17.44
C LYS A 491 5.20 -2.10 -18.31
N ASN A 492 5.98 -2.07 -19.37
CA ASN A 492 6.11 -3.14 -20.37
C ASN A 492 7.22 -4.17 -20.04
N GLN A 493 7.64 -4.29 -18.77
CA GLN A 493 8.67 -5.26 -18.34
C GLN A 493 8.11 -6.31 -17.35
N PRO A 494 7.08 -7.10 -17.72
CA PRO A 494 6.44 -8.04 -16.80
C PRO A 494 7.35 -9.19 -16.34
N LYS A 495 8.29 -9.67 -17.18
CA LYS A 495 9.19 -10.78 -16.79
C LYS A 495 10.19 -10.31 -15.75
N LEU A 496 10.79 -9.14 -15.97
CA LEU A 496 11.71 -8.50 -15.03
C LEU A 496 11.00 -8.20 -13.71
N ARG A 497 9.75 -7.70 -13.76
CA ARG A 497 8.94 -7.48 -12.55
C ARG A 497 8.82 -8.74 -11.71
N ARG A 498 8.43 -9.85 -12.35
CA ARG A 498 8.29 -11.15 -11.68
C ARG A 498 9.62 -11.59 -11.09
N LYS A 499 10.72 -11.41 -11.83
CA LYS A 499 12.05 -11.82 -11.37
C LYS A 499 12.57 -11.00 -10.20
N ILE A 500 12.30 -9.70 -10.17
CA ILE A 500 12.60 -8.85 -9.01
C ILE A 500 11.78 -9.32 -7.80
N LEU A 501 10.49 -9.62 -7.96
CA LEU A 501 9.68 -10.15 -6.84
C LEU A 501 10.20 -11.49 -6.31
N GLU A 502 10.61 -12.41 -7.20
CA GLU A 502 11.28 -13.66 -6.82
C GLU A 502 12.58 -13.39 -6.06
N PHE A 503 13.40 -12.44 -6.54
CA PHE A 503 14.62 -12.03 -5.88
C PHE A 503 14.36 -11.45 -4.49
N ILE A 504 13.36 -10.58 -4.32
CA ILE A 504 13.04 -10.00 -3.01
C ILE A 504 12.61 -11.08 -2.02
N ASP A 505 11.83 -12.07 -2.45
CA ASP A 505 11.46 -13.21 -1.60
C ASP A 505 12.69 -14.08 -1.26
N TYR A 506 13.53 -14.36 -2.25
CA TYR A 506 14.81 -15.05 -2.05
C TYR A 506 15.73 -14.30 -1.06
N ALA A 507 15.90 -12.99 -1.24
CA ALA A 507 16.73 -12.15 -0.41
C ALA A 507 16.20 -12.07 1.03
N LYS A 508 14.87 -12.07 1.20
CA LYS A 508 14.23 -12.14 2.51
C LYS A 508 14.48 -13.49 3.20
N LYS A 509 14.27 -14.61 2.49
CA LYS A 509 14.45 -15.97 3.03
C LYS A 509 15.89 -16.28 3.43
N ASN A 510 16.86 -15.74 2.67
CA ASN A 510 18.29 -15.97 2.90
C ASN A 510 18.95 -14.89 3.78
N GLY A 511 18.17 -14.00 4.41
CA GLY A 511 18.70 -12.97 5.32
C GLY A 511 19.53 -11.87 4.65
N ILE A 512 19.50 -11.77 3.32
CA ILE A 512 20.24 -10.76 2.54
C ILE A 512 19.72 -9.36 2.87
N LEU A 513 18.40 -9.18 2.93
CA LEU A 513 17.78 -7.91 3.30
C LEU A 513 18.23 -7.48 4.71
N ASP A 514 18.12 -8.39 5.70
CA ASP A 514 18.50 -8.10 7.08
C ASP A 514 19.99 -7.77 7.20
N LYS A 515 20.87 -8.53 6.54
CA LYS A 515 22.32 -8.30 6.54
C LYS A 515 22.67 -6.90 6.06
N TYR A 516 22.27 -6.53 4.85
CA TYR A 516 22.67 -5.26 4.26
C TYR A 516 21.96 -4.07 4.91
N PHE A 517 20.71 -4.25 5.36
CA PHE A 517 20.01 -3.21 6.10
C PHE A 517 20.64 -2.97 7.47
N LYS A 518 21.09 -4.02 8.16
CA LYS A 518 21.80 -3.92 9.45
C LYS A 518 23.15 -3.26 9.32
N ILE A 519 23.93 -3.57 8.28
CA ILE A 519 25.19 -2.86 7.98
C ILE A 519 24.97 -1.35 7.83
N GLN A 520 23.83 -0.97 7.24
CA GLN A 520 23.52 0.42 6.94
C GLN A 520 22.90 1.18 8.11
N THR A 521 22.02 0.53 8.90
CA THR A 521 21.15 1.19 9.89
C THR A 521 21.37 0.71 11.32
N GLY A 522 22.15 -0.36 11.53
CA GLY A 522 22.24 -1.07 12.80
C GLY A 522 21.05 -1.99 13.13
N MET A 523 19.98 -1.94 12.34
CA MET A 523 18.75 -2.73 12.57
C MET A 523 18.55 -3.81 11.50
N LYS A 524 17.98 -4.96 11.87
CA LYS A 524 17.50 -5.92 10.86
C LYS A 524 16.31 -5.30 10.10
N PHE A 525 16.20 -5.59 8.82
CA PHE A 525 15.17 -5.07 7.92
C PHE A 525 13.76 -5.35 8.46
N LYS A 526 13.53 -6.58 8.95
CA LYS A 526 12.22 -6.98 9.51
C LYS A 526 11.89 -6.28 10.83
N SER A 527 12.91 -5.97 11.65
CA SER A 527 12.72 -5.23 12.90
C SER A 527 12.25 -3.80 12.64
N THR A 528 12.70 -3.19 11.54
CA THR A 528 12.32 -1.83 11.14
C THR A 528 10.84 -1.71 10.76
N GLU A 529 10.30 -2.64 9.97
CA GLU A 529 8.87 -2.61 9.63
C GLU A 529 8.03 -2.63 10.90
N ASN A 530 8.35 -3.57 11.81
CA ASN A 530 7.71 -3.66 13.11
C ASN A 530 7.92 -2.40 13.96
N TYR A 531 9.10 -1.80 13.96
CA TYR A 531 9.38 -0.56 14.68
C TYR A 531 8.43 0.56 14.26
N LEU A 532 8.31 0.77 12.96
CA LEU A 532 7.43 1.80 12.41
C LEU A 532 5.97 1.49 12.73
N THR A 533 5.56 0.22 12.65
CA THR A 533 4.20 -0.20 13.01
C THR A 533 3.90 0.03 14.49
N VAL A 534 4.76 -0.40 15.41
CA VAL A 534 4.50 -0.20 16.84
C VAL A 534 4.59 1.29 17.22
N LEU A 535 5.49 2.06 16.62
CA LEU A 535 5.50 3.52 16.78
C LEU A 535 4.23 4.18 16.22
N GLN A 536 3.59 3.59 15.21
CA GLN A 536 2.29 4.07 14.76
C GLN A 536 1.21 3.72 15.77
N GLU A 537 1.21 2.49 16.29
CA GLU A 537 0.21 1.95 17.22
C GLU A 537 0.25 2.63 18.60
N THR A 538 1.44 2.85 19.17
CA THR A 538 1.64 3.41 20.51
C THR A 538 1.07 4.83 20.64
N TYR A 539 0.89 5.53 19.51
CA TYR A 539 0.45 6.93 19.47
C TYR A 539 -0.96 7.09 18.91
N GLN A 540 -1.67 6.00 18.60
CA GLN A 540 -3.11 6.06 18.36
C GLN A 540 -3.85 6.02 19.71
N PRO A 541 -4.74 6.98 20.00
CA PRO A 541 -5.49 6.98 21.26
C PRO A 541 -6.40 5.75 21.34
N GLY A 542 -6.01 4.77 22.16
CA GLY A 542 -6.77 3.56 22.43
C GLY A 542 -6.05 2.65 23.43
N VAL A 543 -6.80 1.98 24.31
CA VAL A 543 -6.25 0.92 25.17
C VAL A 543 -6.00 -0.31 24.30
N PHE A 544 -4.83 -0.94 24.44
CA PHE A 544 -4.55 -2.18 23.71
C PHE A 544 -5.62 -3.25 24.00
N PRO A 545 -5.98 -4.09 23.02
CA PRO A 545 -7.03 -5.10 23.18
C PRO A 545 -6.52 -6.27 24.03
N PHE A 546 -6.67 -6.15 25.35
CA PHE A 546 -6.38 -7.22 26.30
C PHE A 546 -7.59 -8.10 26.53
N VAL A 547 -7.38 -9.42 26.51
CA VAL A 547 -8.36 -10.41 26.98
C VAL A 547 -7.87 -10.97 28.31
N PHE A 548 -8.74 -10.99 29.33
CA PHE A 548 -8.41 -11.48 30.65
C PHE A 548 -8.94 -12.90 30.87
N TYR A 549 -8.13 -13.73 31.54
CA TYR A 549 -8.54 -15.05 32.03
C TYR A 549 -8.19 -15.16 33.51
N GLY A 550 -9.20 -15.34 34.35
CA GLY A 550 -9.09 -15.58 35.78
C GLY A 550 -9.82 -16.86 36.17
N THR A 551 -10.17 -16.96 37.46
CA THR A 551 -10.90 -18.10 38.01
C THR A 551 -12.29 -18.27 37.40
N LYS A 552 -12.95 -17.16 37.03
CA LYS A 552 -14.25 -17.17 36.34
C LYS A 552 -14.19 -17.77 34.94
N GLU A 553 -13.03 -17.68 34.30
CA GLU A 553 -12.77 -18.18 32.95
C GLU A 553 -12.17 -19.60 32.95
N GLY A 554 -12.02 -20.23 34.12
CA GLY A 554 -11.62 -21.64 34.26
C GLY A 554 -10.22 -21.88 34.82
N LEU A 555 -9.47 -20.84 35.21
CA LEU A 555 -8.22 -21.05 35.93
C LEU A 555 -8.49 -21.61 37.34
N PRO A 556 -7.70 -22.58 37.83
CA PRO A 556 -7.90 -23.13 39.17
C PRO A 556 -7.51 -22.15 40.28
N GLN A 557 -6.65 -21.18 39.97
CA GLN A 557 -6.19 -20.12 40.86
C GLN A 557 -5.52 -18.99 40.05
N GLU A 558 -5.22 -17.85 40.67
CA GLU A 558 -4.86 -16.62 39.94
C GLU A 558 -3.34 -16.43 39.72
N ASP A 559 -2.44 -17.04 40.50
CA ASP A 559 -1.00 -16.93 40.23
C ASP A 559 -0.59 -17.80 39.02
N VAL A 560 -0.13 -17.16 37.96
CA VAL A 560 0.33 -17.85 36.74
C VAL A 560 1.83 -17.75 36.59
N LEU A 561 2.51 -18.82 36.99
CA LEU A 561 3.97 -18.93 37.17
C LEU A 561 4.71 -19.28 35.88
N ALA A 562 4.04 -19.95 34.95
CA ALA A 562 4.59 -20.36 33.66
C ALA A 562 3.54 -20.28 32.57
N ILE A 563 3.96 -19.92 31.37
CA ILE A 563 3.13 -19.99 30.16
C ILE A 563 3.97 -20.63 29.06
N PHE A 564 3.40 -21.63 28.39
CA PHE A 564 4.06 -22.35 27.31
C PHE A 564 3.03 -22.76 26.25
N GLN A 565 3.42 -22.82 24.98
CA GLN A 565 2.57 -23.39 23.92
C GLN A 565 3.20 -24.66 23.40
N ASP A 566 2.46 -25.76 23.41
CA ASP A 566 2.95 -27.04 22.91
C ASP A 566 2.95 -27.13 21.38
N LYS A 567 3.57 -28.20 20.84
CA LYS A 567 3.65 -28.47 19.41
C LYS A 567 2.28 -28.57 18.73
N ASP A 568 1.26 -28.96 19.47
CA ASP A 568 -0.13 -29.11 19.02
C ASP A 568 -0.97 -27.83 19.19
N ASN A 569 -0.32 -26.70 19.51
CA ASN A 569 -0.88 -25.36 19.68
C ASN A 569 -1.75 -25.16 20.93
N TYR A 570 -1.76 -26.10 21.87
CA TYR A 570 -2.39 -25.86 23.17
C TYR A 570 -1.51 -24.96 24.02
N MET A 571 -2.16 -24.02 24.72
CA MET A 571 -1.51 -23.24 25.76
C MET A 571 -1.46 -24.05 27.05
N TRP A 572 -0.38 -23.90 27.79
CA TRP A 572 -0.15 -24.51 29.08
C TRP A 572 0.18 -23.42 30.09
N PHE A 573 -0.48 -23.45 31.24
CA PHE A 573 -0.27 -22.50 32.33
C PHE A 573 0.17 -23.23 33.60
N GLY A 574 1.34 -22.88 34.13
CA GLY A 574 1.83 -23.38 35.41
C GLY A 574 1.25 -22.55 36.55
N THR A 575 0.67 -23.19 37.55
CA THR A 575 0.03 -22.53 38.70
C THR A 575 0.45 -23.21 40.01
N HIS A 576 0.07 -22.64 41.15
CA HIS A 576 0.18 -23.29 42.47
C HIS A 576 -0.82 -24.44 42.66
N SER A 577 -1.79 -24.61 41.75
CA SER A 577 -2.86 -25.62 41.78
C SER A 577 -2.83 -26.55 40.57
N GLY A 578 -1.66 -26.77 39.98
CA GLY A 578 -1.43 -27.69 38.86
C GLY A 578 -1.07 -26.98 37.55
N ALA A 579 -0.80 -27.77 36.52
CA ALA A 579 -0.66 -27.31 35.14
C ALA A 579 -2.03 -27.29 34.44
N VAL A 580 -2.32 -26.22 33.71
CA VAL A 580 -3.59 -26.04 33.01
C VAL A 580 -3.35 -26.13 31.51
N LYS A 581 -3.93 -27.12 30.83
CA LYS A 581 -3.96 -27.22 29.37
C LYS A 581 -5.17 -26.47 28.82
N TYR A 582 -4.97 -25.55 27.90
CA TYR A 582 -5.98 -24.69 27.32
C TYR A 582 -5.98 -24.77 25.80
N ASN A 583 -7.15 -25.01 25.21
CA ASN A 583 -7.33 -25.18 23.76
C ASN A 583 -7.90 -23.93 23.06
N GLY A 584 -8.05 -22.81 23.76
CA GLY A 584 -8.75 -21.63 23.26
C GLY A 584 -10.22 -21.52 23.68
N ARG A 585 -10.77 -22.56 24.32
CA ARG A 585 -12.16 -22.61 24.82
C ARG A 585 -12.28 -23.22 26.22
N GLU A 586 -11.58 -24.31 26.48
CA GLU A 586 -11.67 -25.11 27.69
C GLU A 586 -10.31 -25.26 28.37
N MET A 587 -10.31 -25.18 29.71
CA MET A 587 -9.15 -25.37 30.57
C MET A 587 -9.24 -26.72 31.28
N LYS A 588 -8.20 -27.55 31.14
CA LYS A 588 -8.07 -28.86 31.79
C LYS A 588 -6.88 -28.87 32.75
N VAL A 589 -7.13 -29.20 34.01
CA VAL A 589 -6.11 -29.19 35.07
C VAL A 589 -5.43 -30.55 35.22
N TYR A 590 -4.10 -30.53 35.36
CA TYR A 590 -3.25 -31.65 35.72
C TYR A 590 -2.54 -31.30 37.04
N ASP A 591 -2.90 -32.03 38.10
CA ASP A 591 -2.42 -31.80 39.46
C ASP A 591 -1.94 -33.12 40.08
N LYS A 592 -1.65 -33.11 41.38
CA LYS A 592 -1.21 -34.29 42.11
C LYS A 592 -2.22 -35.44 42.08
N THR A 593 -3.51 -35.16 42.02
CA THR A 593 -4.55 -36.20 41.90
C THR A 593 -4.53 -36.89 40.53
N LYS A 594 -3.94 -36.23 39.53
CA LYS A 594 -3.75 -36.75 38.17
C LYS A 594 -2.36 -37.34 37.93
N GLY A 595 -1.47 -37.36 38.94
CA GLY A 595 -0.16 -38.00 38.87
C GLY A 595 1.05 -37.05 38.88
N PHE A 596 0.84 -35.72 38.91
CA PHE A 596 1.94 -34.77 39.11
C PHE A 596 2.56 -34.97 40.50
N TYR A 597 3.85 -34.69 40.64
CA TYR A 597 4.54 -34.87 41.92
C TYR A 597 4.09 -33.83 42.97
N SER A 598 3.94 -32.59 42.52
CA SER A 598 3.49 -31.45 43.33
C SER A 598 2.56 -30.56 42.51
N ASN A 599 1.66 -29.84 43.19
CA ASN A 599 0.69 -28.96 42.54
C ASN A 599 1.32 -27.66 42.05
N SER A 600 2.41 -27.20 42.68
CA SER A 600 3.06 -25.95 42.28
C SER A 600 3.97 -26.20 41.08
N VAL A 601 3.53 -25.72 39.90
CA VAL A 601 4.25 -25.85 38.62
C VAL A 601 4.89 -24.50 38.28
N PHE A 602 6.22 -24.45 38.23
CA PHE A 602 7.00 -23.21 38.08
C PHE A 602 7.47 -22.93 36.65
N ASP A 603 7.63 -23.97 35.83
CA ASP A 603 8.05 -23.82 34.43
C ASP A 603 7.63 -25.04 33.63
N ILE A 604 7.48 -24.85 32.32
CA ILE A 604 6.99 -25.85 31.39
C ILE A 604 7.82 -25.80 30.12
N ALA A 605 8.32 -26.95 29.66
CA ALA A 605 9.05 -27.06 28.41
C ALA A 605 8.67 -28.33 27.67
N GLN A 606 8.82 -28.33 26.35
CA GLN A 606 8.64 -29.50 25.49
C GLN A 606 9.92 -29.79 24.72
N ASP A 607 10.33 -31.05 24.67
CA ASP A 607 11.43 -31.46 23.80
C ASP A 607 10.97 -31.76 22.36
N LYS A 608 11.93 -32.13 21.50
CA LYS A 608 11.69 -32.36 20.06
C LYS A 608 10.76 -33.55 19.81
N ASP A 609 10.75 -34.54 20.70
CA ASP A 609 9.90 -35.73 20.58
C ASP A 609 8.46 -35.43 21.03
N GLY A 610 8.27 -34.33 21.75
CA GLY A 610 6.97 -33.85 22.24
C GLY A 610 6.73 -34.19 23.70
N THR A 611 7.74 -34.71 24.40
CA THR A 611 7.68 -34.96 25.83
C THR A 611 7.67 -33.64 26.57
N MET A 612 6.70 -33.48 27.46
CA MET A 612 6.52 -32.27 28.25
C MET A 612 7.17 -32.44 29.63
N PHE A 613 7.89 -31.43 30.08
CA PHE A 613 8.54 -31.37 31.38
C PHE A 613 7.96 -30.23 32.19
N PHE A 614 7.67 -30.49 33.47
CA PHE A 614 7.08 -29.55 34.40
C PHE A 614 7.93 -29.50 35.65
N THR A 615 8.60 -28.38 35.93
CA THR A 615 9.33 -28.21 37.19
C THR A 615 8.35 -27.88 38.30
N THR A 616 8.49 -28.58 39.42
CA THR A 616 7.62 -28.43 40.58
C THR A 616 8.42 -28.18 41.85
N LEU A 617 7.71 -27.89 42.96
CA LEU A 617 8.36 -27.66 44.26
C LEU A 617 9.17 -28.85 44.76
N ASP A 618 8.82 -30.07 44.36
CA ASP A 618 9.41 -31.27 44.94
C ASP A 618 9.95 -32.25 43.87
N GLY A 619 10.11 -31.81 42.62
CA GLY A 619 10.72 -32.61 41.55
C GLY A 619 10.27 -32.15 40.17
N VAL A 620 10.52 -32.97 39.15
CA VAL A 620 10.08 -32.71 37.78
C VAL A 620 9.07 -33.77 37.35
N SER A 621 7.90 -33.35 36.91
CA SER A 621 6.91 -34.22 36.27
C SER A 621 7.11 -34.24 34.76
N ILE A 622 7.04 -35.42 34.16
CA ILE A 622 7.20 -35.68 32.73
C ILE A 622 5.87 -36.20 32.20
N LEU A 623 5.29 -35.57 31.19
CA LEU A 623 4.11 -36.04 30.48
C LEU A 623 4.51 -36.51 29.08
N GLU A 624 4.38 -37.82 28.85
CA GLU A 624 4.66 -38.48 27.59
C GLU A 624 3.51 -39.43 27.25
N ASN A 625 2.92 -39.31 26.05
CA ASN A 625 1.83 -40.19 25.61
C ASN A 625 0.67 -40.33 26.64
N ASN A 626 0.29 -39.21 27.27
CA ASN A 626 -0.70 -39.13 28.36
C ASN A 626 -0.33 -39.89 29.67
N LYS A 627 0.90 -40.39 29.80
CA LYS A 627 1.42 -40.97 31.03
C LYS A 627 2.31 -39.97 31.74
N ILE A 628 2.27 -39.99 33.07
CA ILE A 628 3.03 -39.07 33.91
C ILE A 628 4.07 -39.86 34.70
N ASN A 629 5.32 -39.48 34.55
CA ASN A 629 6.47 -39.99 35.30
C ASN A 629 7.11 -38.84 36.08
N ASN A 630 7.91 -39.14 37.10
CA ASN A 630 8.56 -38.11 37.92
C ASN A 630 10.05 -38.44 38.10
N ILE A 631 10.89 -37.41 37.98
CA ILE A 631 12.36 -37.49 38.15
C ILE A 631 12.84 -36.44 39.15
N PHE A 632 14.06 -36.61 39.67
CA PHE A 632 14.66 -35.72 40.69
C PHE A 632 13.73 -35.43 41.90
N THR A 633 13.06 -36.45 42.41
CA THR A 633 12.14 -36.31 43.54
C THR A 633 12.85 -35.77 44.79
N GLY A 634 12.24 -34.80 45.46
CA GLY A 634 12.76 -34.14 46.66
C GLY A 634 13.61 -32.89 46.40
N PHE A 635 13.71 -32.43 45.15
CA PHE A 635 14.41 -31.19 44.77
C PHE A 635 13.46 -30.15 44.18
N SER A 636 13.65 -28.88 44.54
CA SER A 636 12.86 -27.76 44.05
C SER A 636 13.55 -27.07 42.86
N PHE A 637 12.89 -27.13 41.70
CA PHE A 637 13.34 -26.45 40.50
C PHE A 637 12.33 -25.38 40.07
N ARG A 638 12.85 -24.27 39.55
CA ARG A 638 12.07 -23.10 39.13
C ARG A 638 12.01 -22.93 37.63
N LYS A 639 12.97 -23.50 36.89
CA LYS A 639 13.16 -23.28 35.46
C LYS A 639 13.71 -24.50 34.75
N ILE A 640 13.40 -24.58 33.46
CA ILE A 640 13.86 -25.61 32.53
C ILE A 640 14.59 -24.95 31.37
N PHE A 641 15.76 -25.46 31.01
CA PHE A 641 16.47 -25.10 29.78
C PHE A 641 16.79 -26.37 28.97
N ILE A 642 16.41 -26.40 27.70
CA ILE A 642 16.72 -27.52 26.81
C ILE A 642 17.84 -27.09 25.88
N ASP A 643 18.97 -27.78 25.95
CA ASP A 643 20.15 -27.43 25.16
C ASP A 643 20.07 -27.95 23.71
N PHE A 644 21.00 -27.51 22.84
CA PHE A 644 20.98 -27.89 21.42
C PHE A 644 21.20 -29.41 21.19
N LYS A 645 21.80 -30.12 22.16
CA LYS A 645 21.97 -31.58 22.14
C LYS A 645 20.74 -32.33 22.66
N GLY A 646 19.73 -31.61 23.16
CA GLY A 646 18.51 -32.18 23.71
C GLY A 646 18.60 -32.59 25.17
N ASN A 647 19.65 -32.18 25.91
CA ASN A 647 19.68 -32.38 27.36
C ASN A 647 18.79 -31.34 28.05
N LYS A 648 18.12 -31.74 29.12
CA LYS A 648 17.23 -30.90 29.91
C LYS A 648 17.96 -30.49 31.17
N TRP A 649 18.05 -29.19 31.40
CA TRP A 649 18.68 -28.59 32.56
C TRP A 649 17.57 -28.05 33.46
N PHE A 650 17.53 -28.51 34.70
CA PHE A 650 16.57 -28.09 35.72
C PHE A 650 17.29 -27.27 36.76
N PHE A 651 16.80 -26.09 37.08
CA PHE A 651 17.50 -25.20 37.99
C PHE A 651 16.57 -24.31 38.81
N GLY A 652 17.05 -23.86 39.97
CA GLY A 652 16.24 -23.05 40.88
C GLY A 652 16.83 -22.92 42.27
N ASP A 653 16.06 -23.33 43.27
CA ASP A 653 16.41 -23.16 44.68
C ASP A 653 17.45 -24.17 45.18
N ASP A 654 17.50 -25.37 44.58
CA ASP A 654 18.42 -26.46 44.95
C ASP A 654 19.60 -26.66 44.00
N GLY A 655 19.88 -25.68 43.14
CA GLY A 655 21.02 -25.71 42.21
C GLY A 655 20.61 -26.09 40.81
N ILE A 656 21.43 -26.92 40.16
CA ILE A 656 21.34 -27.33 38.76
C ILE A 656 21.37 -28.86 38.71
N ALA A 657 20.39 -29.44 38.03
CA ALA A 657 20.36 -30.83 37.60
C ALA A 657 20.35 -30.90 36.07
N LYS A 658 20.89 -31.99 35.55
CA LYS A 658 20.92 -32.30 34.12
C LYS A 658 20.31 -33.68 33.91
N TYR A 659 19.34 -33.74 33.00
CA TYR A 659 18.78 -34.97 32.45
C TYR A 659 19.23 -35.10 31.01
N SER A 660 20.09 -36.08 30.74
CA SER A 660 20.68 -36.24 29.42
C SER A 660 19.67 -36.79 28.41
N PHE A 661 20.00 -36.66 27.12
CA PHE A 661 19.14 -37.18 26.06
C PHE A 661 18.98 -38.71 26.11
N ASP A 662 19.94 -39.43 26.69
CA ASP A 662 19.93 -40.88 26.91
C ASP A 662 19.31 -41.30 28.26
N GLY A 663 18.83 -40.34 29.06
CA GLY A 663 18.05 -40.60 30.27
C GLY A 663 18.85 -40.67 31.58
N ASP A 664 20.11 -40.24 31.59
CA ASP A 664 20.94 -40.14 32.79
C ASP A 664 20.56 -38.91 33.64
N GLU A 665 20.40 -39.13 34.95
CA GLU A 665 19.98 -38.13 35.94
C GLU A 665 21.19 -37.68 36.78
N ARG A 666 21.65 -36.44 36.57
CA ARG A 666 22.81 -35.89 37.29
C ARG A 666 22.46 -34.63 38.06
N MET A 667 22.72 -34.65 39.36
CA MET A 667 22.60 -33.46 40.22
C MET A 667 23.96 -32.76 40.33
N LEU A 668 24.23 -31.79 39.45
CA LEU A 668 25.55 -31.19 39.28
C LEU A 668 26.07 -30.51 40.56
N ASN A 669 25.19 -29.93 41.38
CA ASN A 669 25.57 -29.34 42.66
C ASN A 669 26.08 -30.37 43.70
N LYS A 670 25.86 -31.68 43.49
CA LYS A 670 26.43 -32.74 44.33
C LYS A 670 27.82 -33.21 43.87
N GLU A 671 28.29 -32.73 42.71
CA GLU A 671 29.53 -33.19 42.08
C GLU A 671 30.77 -32.34 42.45
N ASN A 672 30.70 -31.53 43.52
CA ASN A 672 31.78 -30.65 44.00
C ASN A 672 32.31 -29.63 42.97
N LEU A 673 31.46 -29.18 42.05
CA LEU A 673 31.83 -28.29 40.95
C LEU A 673 31.88 -26.78 41.32
N ASN A 674 31.72 -26.40 42.59
CA ASN A 674 31.60 -24.99 43.02
C ASN A 674 30.48 -24.18 42.32
N LEU A 675 29.39 -24.84 41.95
CA LEU A 675 28.22 -24.20 41.35
C LEU A 675 27.42 -23.40 42.39
N PRO A 676 26.81 -22.26 42.01
CA PRO A 676 25.92 -21.53 42.89
C PRO A 676 24.70 -22.38 43.27
N ARG A 677 24.22 -22.23 44.51
CA ARG A 677 23.05 -22.98 44.97
C ARG A 677 21.74 -22.41 44.42
N LYS A 678 21.59 -21.08 44.43
CA LYS A 678 20.36 -20.43 43.96
C LYS A 678 20.56 -19.86 42.55
N VAL A 679 19.98 -20.52 41.57
CA VAL A 679 20.13 -20.18 40.15
C VAL A 679 18.84 -19.55 39.63
N TYR A 680 18.96 -18.38 39.00
CA TYR A 680 17.82 -17.64 38.47
C TYR A 680 17.61 -17.84 36.97
N SER A 681 18.70 -17.94 36.20
CA SER A 681 18.67 -18.12 34.75
C SER A 681 19.93 -18.84 34.30
N LEU A 682 19.83 -19.61 33.22
CA LEU A 682 20.99 -20.10 32.49
C LEU A 682 20.73 -20.05 30.99
N THR A 683 21.82 -19.94 30.24
CA THR A 683 21.84 -19.99 28.78
C THR A 683 23.15 -20.63 28.33
N MET A 684 23.26 -21.00 27.05
CA MET A 684 24.44 -21.66 26.53
C MET A 684 24.86 -21.04 25.20
N SER A 685 26.16 -20.80 25.03
CA SER A 685 26.72 -20.30 23.78
C SER A 685 26.78 -21.40 22.71
N ASN A 686 27.01 -20.99 21.46
CA ASN A 686 27.22 -21.92 20.34
C ASN A 686 28.49 -22.79 20.52
N GLN A 687 29.41 -22.41 21.41
CA GLN A 687 30.61 -23.18 21.76
C GLN A 687 30.36 -24.19 22.89
N GLY A 688 29.15 -24.22 23.47
CA GLY A 688 28.78 -25.11 24.56
C GLY A 688 29.08 -24.57 25.97
N ILE A 689 29.56 -23.33 26.08
CA ILE A 689 29.79 -22.69 27.39
C ILE A 689 28.44 -22.29 27.97
N THR A 690 28.15 -22.75 29.18
CA THR A 690 26.91 -22.43 29.88
C THR A 690 27.12 -21.24 30.82
N TYR A 691 26.34 -20.18 30.64
CA TYR A 691 26.36 -19.01 31.53
C TYR A 691 25.22 -19.09 32.54
N ILE A 692 25.53 -18.82 33.80
CA ILE A 692 24.64 -19.06 34.95
C ILE A 692 24.50 -17.76 35.74
N ALA A 693 23.28 -17.22 35.78
CA ALA A 693 22.92 -16.06 36.58
C ALA A 693 22.41 -16.51 37.96
N SER A 694 23.00 -15.97 39.02
CA SER A 694 22.68 -16.33 40.39
C SER A 694 22.74 -15.13 41.33
N LYS A 695 22.23 -15.32 42.55
CA LYS A 695 22.38 -14.35 43.65
C LYS A 695 23.85 -14.06 43.97
N GLU A 696 24.72 -15.04 43.75
CA GLU A 696 26.15 -14.94 44.07
C GLU A 696 26.97 -14.28 42.97
N GLY A 697 26.38 -14.09 41.78
CA GLY A 697 27.02 -13.50 40.62
C GLY A 697 26.71 -14.20 39.30
N LEU A 698 27.51 -13.86 38.28
CA LEU A 698 27.52 -14.52 36.98
C LEU A 698 28.66 -15.55 36.94
N PHE A 699 28.36 -16.75 36.45
CA PHE A 699 29.32 -17.84 36.30
C PHE A 699 29.29 -18.37 34.87
N SER A 700 30.42 -18.92 34.39
CA SER A 700 30.50 -19.79 33.22
C SER A 700 30.84 -21.22 33.66
N LEU A 701 30.30 -22.19 32.93
CA LEU A 701 30.57 -23.62 33.03
C LEU A 701 30.98 -24.10 31.64
N ASP A 702 32.23 -24.53 31.49
CA ASP A 702 32.73 -25.03 30.21
C ASP A 702 32.33 -26.50 29.94
N ASN A 703 32.74 -27.02 28.79
CA ASN A 703 32.44 -28.40 28.39
C ASN A 703 33.13 -29.47 29.27
N GLU A 704 34.16 -29.09 30.04
CA GLU A 704 34.88 -29.95 30.99
C GLU A 704 34.30 -29.85 32.41
N PHE A 705 33.16 -29.17 32.56
CA PHE A 705 32.51 -28.86 33.83
C PHE A 705 33.34 -27.98 34.78
N LYS A 706 34.28 -27.21 34.26
CA LYS A 706 35.03 -26.23 35.04
C LYS A 706 34.18 -24.97 35.22
N VAL A 707 34.03 -24.55 36.47
CA VAL A 707 33.25 -23.37 36.84
C VAL A 707 34.16 -22.17 37.01
N HIS A 708 33.83 -21.09 36.32
CA HIS A 708 34.51 -19.80 36.38
C HIS A 708 33.53 -18.73 36.87
N LYS A 709 33.89 -17.99 37.93
CA LYS A 709 33.07 -16.88 38.43
C LYS A 709 33.47 -15.59 37.74
N ILE A 710 32.63 -15.14 36.81
CA ILE A 710 32.85 -13.96 35.96
C ILE A 710 32.67 -12.65 36.75
N SER A 711 31.60 -12.59 37.56
CA SER A 711 31.29 -11.40 38.36
C SER A 711 30.75 -11.78 39.74
N ARG A 712 30.97 -10.92 40.73
CA ARG A 712 30.39 -11.02 42.08
C ARG A 712 29.07 -10.25 42.21
N GLU A 713 28.70 -9.46 41.21
CA GLU A 713 27.46 -8.71 41.24
C GLU A 713 26.26 -9.63 40.98
N PRO A 714 25.24 -9.64 41.87
CA PRO A 714 24.05 -10.48 41.70
C PRO A 714 23.42 -10.31 40.32
N SER A 715 23.28 -11.42 39.61
CA SER A 715 22.76 -11.48 38.25
C SER A 715 21.44 -12.22 38.25
N TYR A 716 20.37 -11.58 37.77
CA TYR A 716 19.00 -12.10 37.85
C TYR A 716 18.54 -12.82 36.58
N TYR A 717 19.11 -12.47 35.43
CA TYR A 717 18.79 -13.11 34.17
C TYR A 717 19.98 -13.06 33.23
N VAL A 718 20.15 -14.10 32.41
CA VAL A 718 21.16 -14.15 31.36
C VAL A 718 20.53 -14.78 30.11
N PHE A 719 20.75 -14.14 28.96
CA PHE A 719 20.18 -14.50 27.68
C PHE A 719 21.22 -14.26 26.58
N ILE A 720 21.31 -15.14 25.59
CA ILE A 720 22.15 -14.94 24.40
C ILE A 720 21.20 -14.76 23.21
N ASP A 721 21.36 -13.66 22.49
CA ASP A 721 20.55 -13.38 21.32
C ASP A 721 21.10 -14.02 20.04
N GLU A 722 20.31 -13.93 18.96
CA GLU A 722 20.69 -14.43 17.63
C GLU A 722 21.97 -13.80 17.05
N ASP A 723 22.39 -12.63 17.55
CA ASP A 723 23.59 -11.92 17.11
C ASP A 723 24.82 -12.28 17.98
N ASN A 724 24.70 -13.32 18.83
CA ASN A 724 25.72 -13.78 19.77
C ASN A 724 26.09 -12.72 20.82
N GLN A 725 25.15 -11.82 21.16
CA GLN A 725 25.29 -10.91 22.28
C GLN A 725 24.68 -11.53 23.53
N MET A 726 25.45 -11.52 24.61
CA MET A 726 24.98 -11.92 25.92
C MET A 726 24.41 -10.71 26.67
N TRP A 727 23.16 -10.82 27.07
CA TRP A 727 22.40 -9.84 27.86
C TRP A 727 22.33 -10.31 29.30
N ILE A 728 22.77 -9.47 30.23
CA ILE A 728 22.84 -9.79 31.66
C ILE A 728 22.04 -8.76 32.44
N SER A 729 21.04 -9.21 33.21
CA SER A 729 20.28 -8.36 34.12
C SER A 729 20.89 -8.39 35.52
N THR A 730 21.19 -7.23 36.08
CA THR A 730 21.69 -7.05 37.46
C THR A 730 20.90 -5.99 38.21
N ILE A 731 21.28 -5.71 39.46
CA ILE A 731 20.68 -4.61 40.24
C ILE A 731 21.05 -3.23 39.70
N SER A 732 22.19 -3.09 39.00
CA SER A 732 22.59 -1.84 38.36
C SER A 732 22.01 -1.67 36.94
N GLY A 733 21.16 -2.60 36.48
CA GLY A 733 20.51 -2.55 35.18
C GLY A 733 20.94 -3.66 34.22
N ILE A 734 20.82 -3.40 32.93
CA ILE A 734 21.16 -4.35 31.87
C ILE A 734 22.59 -4.11 31.36
N HIS A 735 23.35 -5.19 31.26
CA HIS A 735 24.66 -5.22 30.61
C HIS A 735 24.62 -6.06 29.33
N ILE A 736 25.47 -5.69 28.37
CA ILE A 736 25.66 -6.41 27.11
C ILE A 736 27.13 -6.72 26.85
N VAL A 737 27.37 -7.90 26.29
CA VAL A 737 28.68 -8.42 25.91
C VAL A 737 28.58 -9.07 24.53
N ASP A 738 29.49 -8.74 23.61
CA ASP A 738 29.64 -9.48 22.34
C ASP A 738 30.52 -10.72 22.58
N LEU A 739 29.91 -11.91 22.49
CA LEU A 739 30.60 -13.17 22.78
C LEU A 739 31.67 -13.52 21.73
N ASN A 740 31.67 -12.89 20.56
CA ASN A 740 32.68 -13.19 19.55
C ASN A 740 34.10 -12.75 19.96
N ASN A 741 34.19 -11.77 20.86
CA ASN A 741 35.44 -11.19 21.33
C ASN A 741 35.53 -11.17 22.87
N TYR A 742 34.70 -11.95 23.54
CA TYR A 742 34.62 -11.93 25.00
C TYR A 742 35.70 -12.81 25.64
N ASP A 743 36.42 -12.24 26.60
CA ASP A 743 37.50 -12.88 27.34
C ASP A 743 37.07 -13.37 28.73
N GLU A 744 35.77 -13.44 28.98
CA GLU A 744 35.16 -13.81 30.27
C GLU A 744 35.50 -12.87 31.45
N GLN A 745 35.87 -11.61 31.17
CA GLN A 745 36.14 -10.61 32.20
C GLN A 745 34.98 -9.62 32.39
N GLY A 746 34.39 -9.63 33.59
CA GLY A 746 33.39 -8.65 33.99
C GLY A 746 32.07 -8.76 33.24
N LEU A 747 31.18 -7.77 33.41
CA LEU A 747 29.79 -7.81 32.89
C LEU A 747 29.61 -7.12 31.54
N GLY A 748 30.65 -6.50 30.97
CA GLY A 748 30.55 -5.72 29.73
C GLY A 748 29.93 -4.33 29.92
N LYS A 749 29.31 -3.81 28.87
CA LYS A 749 28.78 -2.43 28.82
C LYS A 749 27.41 -2.37 29.49
N ASN A 750 27.24 -1.52 30.51
CA ASN A 750 25.93 -1.18 31.06
C ASN A 750 25.19 -0.23 30.12
N ILE A 751 23.96 -0.57 29.73
CA ILE A 751 23.12 0.20 28.79
C ILE A 751 21.90 0.85 29.44
N ASN A 752 21.80 0.81 30.77
CA ASN A 752 20.62 1.27 31.50
C ASN A 752 20.35 2.77 31.29
N GLU A 753 21.40 3.60 31.33
CA GLU A 753 21.30 5.05 31.06
C GLU A 753 20.99 5.33 29.59
N GLN A 754 21.63 4.59 28.67
CA GLN A 754 21.39 4.72 27.23
C GLN A 754 19.92 4.46 26.86
N LEU A 755 19.31 3.45 27.47
CA LEU A 755 17.92 3.08 27.26
C LEU A 755 16.92 3.83 28.17
N ASN A 756 17.41 4.65 29.10
CA ASN A 756 16.58 5.32 30.11
C ASN A 756 15.67 4.35 30.88
N LEU A 757 16.21 3.17 31.22
CA LEU A 757 15.51 2.16 32.01
C LEU A 757 15.42 2.60 33.49
N PRO A 758 14.29 2.37 34.18
CA PRO A 758 14.14 2.79 35.57
C PRO A 758 15.13 2.07 36.48
N LYS A 759 15.88 2.82 37.31
CA LYS A 759 16.96 2.26 38.16
C LYS A 759 16.49 1.21 39.18
N ASN A 760 15.19 1.19 39.52
CA ASN A 760 14.63 0.27 40.51
C ASN A 760 13.82 -0.89 39.88
N ASP A 761 13.65 -0.92 38.56
CA ASP A 761 12.90 -1.97 37.87
C ASP A 761 13.87 -3.05 37.38
N ILE A 762 14.07 -4.10 38.20
CA ILE A 762 14.93 -5.23 37.83
C ILE A 762 14.24 -6.06 36.74
N VAL A 763 14.92 -6.25 35.62
CA VAL A 763 14.47 -7.14 34.54
C VAL A 763 14.62 -8.59 34.99
N LYS A 764 13.51 -9.33 35.03
CA LYS A 764 13.42 -10.73 35.46
C LYS A 764 13.41 -11.73 34.31
N SER A 765 13.11 -11.28 33.10
CA SER A 765 13.13 -12.10 31.90
C SER A 765 13.46 -11.26 30.68
N ILE A 766 14.19 -11.86 29.74
CA ILE A 766 14.51 -11.28 28.44
C ILE A 766 14.07 -12.26 27.36
N VAL A 767 13.28 -11.79 26.40
CA VAL A 767 12.75 -12.63 25.31
C VAL A 767 13.04 -11.97 23.97
N GLN A 768 13.64 -12.71 23.04
CA GLN A 768 13.79 -12.27 21.66
C GLN A 768 12.69 -12.85 20.78
N THR A 769 12.08 -12.01 19.94
CA THR A 769 11.15 -12.47 18.89
C THR A 769 11.92 -12.90 17.64
N LYS A 770 11.30 -13.72 16.77
CA LYS A 770 11.83 -14.09 15.44
C LYS A 770 12.20 -12.91 14.53
N ASN A 771 11.76 -11.70 14.87
CA ASN A 771 12.07 -10.48 14.13
C ASN A 771 13.20 -9.69 14.79
N GLY A 772 13.96 -10.28 15.72
CA GLY A 772 15.09 -9.68 16.41
C GLY A 772 14.73 -8.74 17.55
N ILE A 773 13.45 -8.40 17.77
CA ILE A 773 13.02 -7.49 18.83
C ILE A 773 13.23 -8.16 20.20
N ILE A 774 13.88 -7.43 21.11
CA ILE A 774 14.16 -7.84 22.48
C ILE A 774 13.08 -7.27 23.40
N TRP A 775 12.58 -8.09 24.32
CA TRP A 775 11.61 -7.71 25.33
C TRP A 775 12.22 -7.89 26.70
N PHE A 776 12.21 -6.83 27.51
CA PHE A 776 12.55 -6.91 28.93
C PHE A 776 11.27 -6.94 29.76
N ILE A 777 11.19 -7.89 30.68
CA ILE A 777 10.04 -8.05 31.55
C ILE A 777 10.52 -7.82 32.98
N SER A 778 9.97 -6.81 33.66
CA SER A 778 10.11 -6.59 35.09
C SER A 778 8.85 -7.03 35.84
N ASP A 779 8.85 -6.88 37.16
CA ASP A 779 7.69 -7.20 38.01
C ASP A 779 6.45 -6.34 37.68
N ALA A 780 6.64 -5.15 37.09
CA ALA A 780 5.55 -4.19 36.89
C ALA A 780 5.41 -3.68 35.44
N LYS A 781 6.45 -3.84 34.62
CA LYS A 781 6.51 -3.25 33.27
C LYS A 781 7.09 -4.22 32.28
N ILE A 782 6.69 -4.04 31.03
CA ILE A 782 7.27 -4.71 29.89
C ILE A 782 7.89 -3.63 29.00
N PHE A 783 9.13 -3.83 28.59
CA PHE A 783 9.88 -2.93 27.72
C PHE A 783 10.14 -3.64 26.41
N GLN A 784 9.69 -3.07 25.30
CA GLN A 784 10.01 -3.56 23.97
C GLN A 784 11.18 -2.76 23.41
N LEU A 785 12.33 -3.41 23.29
CA LEU A 785 13.56 -2.87 22.74
C LEU A 785 13.75 -3.33 21.30
N ILE A 786 13.78 -2.37 20.38
CA ILE A 786 13.90 -2.64 18.95
C ILE A 786 15.32 -2.31 18.45
N THR A 787 15.95 -1.30 19.04
CA THR A 787 17.35 -0.93 18.82
C THR A 787 17.91 -0.29 20.08
N LEU A 788 19.23 -0.45 20.30
CA LEU A 788 19.94 0.17 21.42
C LEU A 788 19.97 1.71 21.34
N GLU A 789 19.71 2.28 20.17
CA GLU A 789 19.77 3.73 19.94
C GLU A 789 18.48 4.47 20.28
N GLN A 790 17.39 3.74 20.49
CA GLN A 790 16.07 4.30 20.81
C GLN A 790 15.62 3.83 22.19
N LYS A 791 14.80 4.65 22.85
CA LYS A 791 14.16 4.23 24.09
C LYS A 791 13.22 3.06 23.80
N PRO A 792 13.13 2.08 24.71
CA PRO A 792 12.16 1.02 24.57
C PRO A 792 10.74 1.57 24.71
N ILE A 793 9.81 0.92 24.05
CA ILE A 793 8.38 1.16 24.25
C ILE A 793 7.98 0.53 25.57
N ILE A 794 7.32 1.30 26.43
CA ILE A 794 6.97 0.88 27.80
C ILE A 794 5.50 0.50 27.83
N TYR A 795 5.22 -0.73 28.24
CA TYR A 795 3.89 -1.21 28.56
C TYR A 795 3.75 -1.23 30.08
N ASP A 796 2.75 -0.48 30.57
CA ASP A 796 2.41 -0.31 31.99
C ASP A 796 0.90 -0.18 32.20
N GLU A 797 0.48 0.21 33.41
CA GLU A 797 -0.95 0.37 33.76
C GLU A 797 -1.68 1.41 32.89
N ASN A 798 -0.98 2.42 32.34
CA ASN A 798 -1.60 3.48 31.54
C ASN A 798 -2.07 2.98 30.18
N VAL A 799 -1.45 1.92 29.66
CA VAL A 799 -1.80 1.31 28.37
C VAL A 799 -2.66 0.06 28.52
N GLY A 800 -3.02 -0.34 29.75
CA GLY A 800 -3.97 -1.41 30.05
C GLY A 800 -3.39 -2.67 30.69
N LEU A 801 -2.10 -2.69 31.07
CA LEU A 801 -1.58 -3.80 31.87
C LEU A 801 -2.21 -3.83 33.26
N MET A 802 -2.42 -5.02 33.81
CA MET A 802 -2.91 -5.16 35.18
C MET A 802 -1.90 -4.63 36.20
N LYS A 803 -2.42 -3.99 37.25
CA LYS A 803 -1.67 -3.55 38.42
C LYS A 803 -1.38 -4.72 39.37
N GLN A 804 -0.74 -5.75 38.85
CA GLN A 804 -0.35 -6.96 39.57
C GLN A 804 1.09 -7.32 39.18
N ARG A 805 1.76 -8.15 39.99
CA ARG A 805 3.12 -8.57 39.66
C ARG A 805 3.10 -9.48 38.45
N ILE A 806 3.92 -9.18 37.44
CA ILE A 806 4.15 -10.06 36.30
C ILE A 806 5.01 -11.24 36.77
N LEU A 807 4.50 -12.46 36.59
CA LEU A 807 5.15 -13.70 37.01
C LEU A 807 5.67 -14.51 35.82
N SER A 808 5.00 -14.42 34.68
CA SER A 808 5.38 -15.13 33.46
C SER A 808 4.99 -14.35 32.21
N PHE A 809 5.74 -14.59 31.14
CA PHE A 809 5.52 -13.96 29.85
C PHE A 809 5.85 -14.98 28.76
N ALA A 810 4.95 -15.13 27.80
CA ALA A 810 5.16 -15.99 26.65
C ALA A 810 4.53 -15.40 25.40
N LYS A 811 5.01 -15.87 24.26
CA LYS A 811 4.46 -15.56 22.96
C LYS A 811 3.99 -16.86 22.30
N ASP A 812 2.76 -16.85 21.78
CA ASP A 812 2.25 -17.99 21.02
C ASP A 812 2.68 -17.93 19.53
N LYS A 813 2.49 -19.03 18.81
CA LYS A 813 2.81 -19.18 17.38
C LYS A 813 1.97 -18.25 16.50
N GLU A 814 0.81 -17.84 16.98
CA GLU A 814 -0.06 -16.84 16.37
C GLU A 814 0.40 -15.40 16.62
N GLU A 815 1.52 -15.22 17.33
CA GLU A 815 2.18 -13.98 17.68
C GLU A 815 1.41 -13.11 18.69
N ASN A 816 0.50 -13.68 19.47
CA ASN A 816 -0.07 -13.02 20.64
C ASN A 816 0.87 -13.11 21.84
N PHE A 817 0.81 -12.11 22.71
CA PHE A 817 1.55 -12.13 23.97
C PHE A 817 0.64 -12.52 25.11
N TRP A 818 1.12 -13.42 25.94
CA TRP A 818 0.45 -13.91 27.13
C TRP A 818 1.26 -13.46 28.33
N ILE A 819 0.60 -12.78 29.26
CA ILE A 819 1.21 -12.21 30.46
C ILE A 819 0.50 -12.85 31.64
N GLY A 820 1.23 -13.64 32.41
CA GLY A 820 0.76 -14.26 33.64
C GLY A 820 1.09 -13.38 34.83
N TYR A 821 0.11 -13.13 35.67
CA TYR A 821 0.21 -12.26 36.82
C TYR A 821 0.00 -13.04 38.12
N SER A 822 0.21 -12.37 39.25
CA SER A 822 -0.32 -12.78 40.55
C SER A 822 -1.84 -12.54 40.69
N GLY A 823 -2.59 -12.68 39.59
CA GLY A 823 -3.95 -12.15 39.45
C GLY A 823 -4.66 -12.59 38.17
N GLY A 824 -4.21 -13.66 37.52
CA GLY A 824 -4.75 -14.21 36.28
C GLY A 824 -3.82 -13.98 35.08
N ILE A 825 -4.39 -14.02 33.89
CA ILE A 825 -3.67 -13.93 32.62
C ILE A 825 -4.26 -12.78 31.80
N GLN A 826 -3.41 -11.93 31.22
CA GLN A 826 -3.80 -11.08 30.11
C GLN A 826 -3.18 -11.58 28.81
N LYS A 827 -4.01 -11.67 27.77
CA LYS A 827 -3.59 -11.90 26.39
C LYS A 827 -3.66 -10.60 25.61
N LEU A 828 -2.54 -10.14 25.08
CA LEU A 828 -2.45 -9.06 24.12
C LEU A 828 -2.50 -9.63 22.70
N THR A 829 -3.52 -9.25 21.93
CA THR A 829 -3.67 -9.70 20.54
C THR A 829 -3.06 -8.68 19.57
N ASN A 830 -2.11 -9.13 18.74
CA ASN A 830 -1.45 -8.29 17.72
C ASN A 830 -2.31 -8.02 16.46
N LYS A 831 -3.59 -8.43 16.45
CA LYS A 831 -4.43 -8.45 15.25
C LYS A 831 -5.87 -8.00 15.49
N SER A 832 -6.10 -6.98 16.31
CA SER A 832 -7.46 -6.46 16.42
C SER A 832 -7.76 -5.48 15.29
N LEU A 833 -8.88 -5.68 14.59
CA LEU A 833 -9.46 -4.70 13.66
C LEU A 833 -9.64 -3.33 14.33
N ARG A 834 -9.89 -3.33 15.65
CA ARG A 834 -10.00 -2.14 16.50
C ARG A 834 -8.71 -1.32 16.57
N LEU A 835 -7.54 -1.93 16.41
CA LEU A 835 -6.25 -1.24 16.32
C LEU A 835 -6.02 -0.62 14.93
N LEU A 836 -6.58 -1.22 13.87
CA LEU A 836 -6.48 -0.67 12.52
C LEU A 836 -7.45 0.50 12.29
N TYR A 837 -8.57 0.52 13.02
CA TYR A 837 -9.63 1.52 12.88
C TYR A 837 -10.20 1.96 14.25
N PRO A 838 -9.41 2.54 15.17
CA PRO A 838 -9.86 2.83 16.54
C PRO A 838 -10.98 3.86 16.61
N GLU A 839 -11.03 4.80 15.67
CA GLU A 839 -12.13 5.79 15.60
C GLU A 839 -13.43 5.20 15.06
N VAL A 840 -13.35 4.11 14.28
CA VAL A 840 -14.50 3.50 13.59
C VAL A 840 -15.03 2.30 14.39
N ILE A 841 -14.16 1.41 14.86
CA ILE A 841 -14.49 0.22 15.65
C ILE A 841 -14.35 0.56 17.14
N ASN A 842 -15.12 1.54 17.60
CA ASN A 842 -15.06 2.02 18.98
C ASN A 842 -16.14 1.41 19.90
N SER A 843 -17.03 0.57 19.37
CA SER A 843 -18.24 0.09 20.07
C SER A 843 -18.48 -1.43 19.90
N TYR A 844 -19.58 -1.93 20.47
CA TYR A 844 -19.96 -3.34 20.44
C TYR A 844 -20.25 -3.82 19.00
N ILE A 845 -19.62 -4.93 18.62
CA ILE A 845 -19.84 -5.58 17.32
C ILE A 845 -20.95 -6.61 17.51
N SER A 846 -22.08 -6.41 16.84
CA SER A 846 -23.26 -7.29 16.96
C SER A 846 -23.15 -8.53 16.07
N SER A 847 -22.50 -8.44 14.92
CA SER A 847 -22.28 -9.61 14.04
C SER A 847 -21.09 -9.42 13.11
N ILE A 848 -20.45 -10.54 12.74
CA ILE A 848 -19.33 -10.61 11.81
C ILE A 848 -19.56 -11.80 10.87
N ILE A 849 -19.49 -11.58 9.56
CA ILE A 849 -19.61 -12.64 8.55
C ILE A 849 -18.63 -12.44 7.40
N GLU A 850 -18.32 -13.51 6.68
CA GLU A 850 -17.52 -13.49 5.46
C GLU A 850 -18.41 -13.78 4.24
N ASP A 851 -18.29 -12.97 3.19
CA ASP A 851 -19.01 -13.20 1.93
C ASP A 851 -18.25 -14.11 0.96
N SER A 852 -18.88 -14.45 -0.18
CA SER A 852 -18.30 -15.35 -1.18
C SER A 852 -17.09 -14.78 -1.95
N LYS A 853 -16.68 -13.53 -1.67
CA LYS A 853 -15.48 -12.89 -2.23
C LYS A 853 -14.40 -12.69 -1.15
N ASN A 854 -14.52 -13.35 0.00
CA ASN A 854 -13.64 -13.25 1.16
C ASN A 854 -13.57 -11.84 1.77
N ARG A 855 -14.66 -11.05 1.66
CA ARG A 855 -14.75 -9.75 2.34
C ARG A 855 -15.45 -9.95 3.68
N ILE A 856 -14.99 -9.23 4.70
CA ILE A 856 -15.58 -9.31 6.04
C ILE A 856 -16.63 -8.21 6.20
N TRP A 857 -17.83 -8.59 6.59
CA TRP A 857 -18.92 -7.69 6.96
C TRP A 857 -19.04 -7.68 8.48
N LEU A 858 -19.20 -6.48 9.04
CA LEU A 858 -19.40 -6.32 10.47
C LEU A 858 -20.44 -5.24 10.76
N SER A 859 -21.30 -5.50 11.72
CA SER A 859 -22.27 -4.53 12.22
C SER A 859 -21.91 -4.05 13.61
N MET A 860 -22.07 -2.75 13.85
CA MET A 860 -21.78 -2.09 15.11
C MET A 860 -22.86 -1.04 15.38
N ASN A 861 -23.54 -1.11 16.51
CA ASN A 861 -24.60 -0.14 16.87
C ASN A 861 -25.46 0.28 15.65
N LYS A 862 -25.39 1.55 15.24
CA LYS A 862 -26.14 2.17 14.13
C LYS A 862 -25.46 2.06 12.76
N HIS A 863 -24.46 1.21 12.61
CA HIS A 863 -23.65 1.15 11.38
C HIS A 863 -23.31 -0.28 10.96
N VAL A 864 -23.13 -0.47 9.65
CA VAL A 864 -22.62 -1.68 9.01
C VAL A 864 -21.42 -1.30 8.16
N TYR A 865 -20.35 -2.08 8.25
CA TYR A 865 -19.11 -1.88 7.52
C TYR A 865 -18.74 -3.13 6.71
N VAL A 866 -18.01 -2.90 5.61
CA VAL A 866 -17.41 -3.95 4.79
C VAL A 866 -15.92 -3.72 4.69
N LEU A 867 -15.14 -4.76 4.98
CA LEU A 867 -13.69 -4.78 4.84
C LEU A 867 -13.32 -5.43 3.51
N LYS A 868 -12.78 -4.60 2.61
CA LYS A 868 -12.17 -5.01 1.34
C LYS A 868 -10.65 -4.98 1.52
N GLU A 869 -10.01 -3.95 0.97
CA GLU A 869 -8.64 -3.52 1.29
C GLU A 869 -8.61 -2.53 2.46
N LYS A 870 -9.71 -1.78 2.66
CA LYS A 870 -9.96 -0.87 3.77
C LYS A 870 -11.37 -1.07 4.30
N LEU A 871 -11.61 -0.63 5.54
CA LEU A 871 -12.93 -0.64 6.16
C LEU A 871 -13.78 0.51 5.62
N GLU A 872 -14.90 0.18 4.97
CA GLU A 872 -15.83 1.14 4.38
C GLU A 872 -17.18 1.11 5.10
N ASN A 873 -17.76 2.30 5.35
CA ASN A 873 -19.09 2.41 5.96
C ASN A 873 -20.16 2.12 4.90
N PHE A 874 -20.84 0.98 5.02
CA PHE A 874 -21.88 0.57 4.09
C PHE A 874 -23.26 1.15 4.44
N THR A 875 -23.43 1.63 5.68
CA THR A 875 -24.68 2.22 6.19
C THR A 875 -25.19 3.37 5.35
N GLU A 876 -24.32 4.18 4.74
CA GLU A 876 -24.71 5.31 3.87
C GLU A 876 -25.59 4.91 2.68
N SER A 877 -25.65 3.61 2.38
CA SER A 877 -26.46 3.06 1.29
C SER A 877 -27.94 2.85 1.67
N PHE A 878 -28.32 2.97 2.95
CA PHE A 878 -29.70 2.81 3.44
C PHE A 878 -30.04 3.80 4.57
N ASN A 879 -31.32 3.93 4.92
CA ASN A 879 -31.86 5.06 5.67
C ASN A 879 -31.29 5.18 7.11
N HIS A 880 -31.11 6.41 7.61
CA HIS A 880 -30.19 6.73 8.72
C HIS A 880 -30.76 6.67 10.15
N ASP A 881 -32.00 6.22 10.36
CA ASP A 881 -32.71 6.41 11.65
C ASP A 881 -32.87 5.15 12.53
N GLU A 882 -32.08 4.12 12.25
CA GLU A 882 -32.25 2.79 12.87
C GLU A 882 -31.31 2.57 14.06
N LYS A 883 -31.76 1.79 15.05
CA LYS A 883 -31.09 1.68 16.37
C LYS A 883 -30.04 0.58 16.42
N SER A 884 -30.16 -0.45 15.61
CA SER A 884 -29.27 -1.61 15.61
C SER A 884 -29.34 -2.39 14.31
N TYR A 885 -28.19 -2.79 13.79
CA TYR A 885 -28.07 -3.67 12.64
C TYR A 885 -27.46 -5.01 13.03
N VAL A 886 -27.92 -6.06 12.36
CA VAL A 886 -27.32 -7.40 12.38
C VAL A 886 -27.19 -7.89 10.94
N VAL A 887 -26.13 -8.63 10.64
CA VAL A 887 -25.83 -9.11 9.30
C VAL A 887 -25.72 -10.63 9.28
N SER A 888 -26.22 -11.24 8.20
CA SER A 888 -26.07 -12.68 7.94
C SER A 888 -26.01 -12.96 6.44
N LYS A 889 -25.85 -14.24 6.09
CA LYS A 889 -25.74 -14.71 4.72
C LYS A 889 -27.01 -15.44 4.31
N LEU A 890 -27.50 -15.15 3.12
CA LEU A 890 -28.58 -15.89 2.49
C LEU A 890 -28.03 -17.14 1.77
N PRO A 891 -28.81 -18.23 1.67
CA PRO A 891 -28.46 -19.44 0.91
C PRO A 891 -27.98 -19.19 -0.53
N ASN A 892 -28.49 -18.15 -1.19
CA ASN A 892 -28.06 -17.75 -2.54
C ASN A 892 -26.66 -17.10 -2.59
N GLY A 893 -26.02 -16.88 -1.44
CA GLY A 893 -24.71 -16.26 -1.31
C GLY A 893 -24.72 -14.75 -1.07
N ASN A 894 -25.89 -14.09 -1.16
CA ASN A 894 -26.04 -12.67 -0.88
C ASN A 894 -25.98 -12.38 0.63
N ILE A 895 -25.77 -11.11 0.98
CA ILE A 895 -25.80 -10.66 2.37
C ILE A 895 -27.19 -10.11 2.70
N ILE A 896 -27.70 -10.46 3.89
CA ILE A 896 -28.89 -9.84 4.46
C ILE A 896 -28.48 -8.96 5.64
N ILE A 897 -28.96 -7.73 5.65
CA ILE A 897 -28.85 -6.80 6.77
C ILE A 897 -30.24 -6.64 7.35
N ALA A 898 -30.40 -6.90 8.64
CA ALA A 898 -31.64 -6.69 9.36
C ALA A 898 -31.50 -5.57 10.38
N SER A 899 -32.58 -4.83 10.56
CA SER A 899 -32.71 -3.80 11.57
C SER A 899 -34.06 -3.87 12.25
N ASN A 900 -34.29 -2.98 13.21
CA ASN A 900 -35.58 -2.86 13.84
C ASN A 900 -36.69 -2.32 12.90
N MET A 901 -36.34 -1.84 11.69
CA MET A 901 -37.30 -1.25 10.74
C MET A 901 -37.47 -2.09 9.47
N GLY A 902 -36.54 -2.98 9.12
CA GLY A 902 -36.66 -3.77 7.92
C GLY A 902 -35.48 -4.71 7.64
N LEU A 903 -35.54 -5.33 6.45
CA LEU A 903 -34.54 -6.20 5.87
C LEU A 903 -34.02 -5.61 4.56
N TYR A 904 -32.73 -5.78 4.32
CA TYR A 904 -32.03 -5.32 3.13
C TYR A 904 -31.19 -6.47 2.56
N GLU A 905 -31.47 -6.89 1.32
CA GLU A 905 -30.66 -7.88 0.61
C GLU A 905 -29.62 -7.18 -0.25
N ILE A 906 -28.36 -7.59 -0.11
CA ILE A 906 -27.21 -7.02 -0.78
C ILE A 906 -26.63 -8.02 -1.76
N ASP A 907 -26.56 -7.61 -3.02
CA ASP A 907 -25.84 -8.33 -4.07
C ASP A 907 -24.34 -8.24 -3.79
N VAL A 908 -23.70 -9.39 -3.57
CA VAL A 908 -22.29 -9.47 -3.19
C VAL A 908 -21.37 -9.02 -4.32
N ASP A 909 -21.72 -9.27 -5.58
CA ASP A 909 -20.90 -8.84 -6.72
C ASP A 909 -20.96 -7.33 -6.93
N LYS A 910 -22.15 -6.73 -6.79
CA LYS A 910 -22.39 -5.30 -7.07
C LYS A 910 -22.24 -4.40 -5.84
N LEU A 911 -22.26 -4.96 -4.64
CA LEU A 911 -22.30 -4.22 -3.37
C LEU A 911 -23.43 -3.19 -3.32
N LYS A 912 -24.62 -3.60 -3.73
CA LYS A 912 -25.80 -2.75 -3.74
C LYS A 912 -26.99 -3.49 -3.18
N ILE A 913 -27.88 -2.73 -2.55
CA ILE A 913 -29.17 -3.25 -2.12
C ILE A 913 -29.99 -3.58 -3.36
N ILE A 914 -30.39 -4.83 -3.48
CA ILE A 914 -31.23 -5.32 -4.58
C ILE A 914 -32.68 -5.53 -4.15
N ASN A 915 -32.92 -5.87 -2.90
CA ASN A 915 -34.27 -6.00 -2.33
C ASN A 915 -34.36 -5.33 -0.96
N LYS A 916 -35.55 -4.80 -0.64
CA LYS A 916 -35.88 -4.20 0.65
C LYS A 916 -37.23 -4.71 1.13
N ASN A 917 -37.36 -5.02 2.41
CA ASN A 917 -38.62 -5.28 3.07
C ASN A 917 -38.72 -4.38 4.31
N ILE A 918 -39.64 -3.43 4.31
CA ILE A 918 -39.81 -2.47 5.41
C ILE A 918 -41.00 -2.92 6.26
N PHE A 919 -40.76 -3.11 7.54
CA PHE A 919 -41.77 -3.62 8.47
C PHE A 919 -42.82 -2.55 8.76
N LYS A 920 -44.09 -2.95 8.87
CA LYS A 920 -45.19 -2.04 9.24
C LYS A 920 -45.06 -1.47 10.65
N LYS A 921 -44.40 -2.18 11.55
CA LYS A 921 -44.15 -1.76 12.94
C LYS A 921 -42.68 -1.95 13.27
N PRO A 922 -42.05 -0.99 13.97
CA PRO A 922 -40.69 -1.16 14.45
C PRO A 922 -40.61 -2.34 15.42
N LEU A 923 -39.63 -3.20 15.22
CA LEU A 923 -39.28 -4.27 16.13
C LEU A 923 -38.50 -3.73 17.34
N GLN A 924 -38.33 -4.58 18.35
CA GLN A 924 -37.41 -4.30 19.44
C GLN A 924 -35.94 -4.43 18.99
N HIS A 925 -35.01 -4.11 19.89
CA HIS A 925 -33.59 -4.23 19.63
C HIS A 925 -33.23 -5.66 19.19
N LEU A 926 -32.55 -5.77 18.05
CA LEU A 926 -32.12 -7.05 17.50
C LEU A 926 -30.67 -7.32 17.92
N GLU A 927 -30.45 -8.50 18.46
CA GLU A 927 -29.13 -9.00 18.86
C GLU A 927 -28.53 -9.91 17.80
N ASN A 928 -29.37 -10.67 17.09
CA ASN A 928 -28.90 -11.64 16.10
C ASN A 928 -29.96 -11.94 15.03
N ILE A 929 -29.54 -12.55 13.92
CA ILE A 929 -30.39 -13.08 12.85
C ILE A 929 -29.91 -14.47 12.46
N PHE A 930 -30.86 -15.40 12.35
CA PHE A 930 -30.63 -16.74 11.80
C PHE A 930 -31.41 -16.90 10.49
N VAL A 931 -30.79 -17.54 9.51
CA VAL A 931 -31.36 -17.86 8.20
C VAL A 931 -31.29 -19.36 8.02
N SER A 932 -32.44 -20.02 7.84
CA SER A 932 -32.49 -21.48 7.62
C SER A 932 -32.08 -21.83 6.19
N SER A 933 -31.78 -23.11 5.95
CA SER A 933 -31.56 -23.66 4.62
C SER A 933 -32.75 -23.44 3.67
N GLN A 934 -33.94 -23.27 4.22
CA GLN A 934 -35.20 -23.04 3.50
C GLN A 934 -35.50 -21.55 3.26
N ASN A 935 -34.58 -20.64 3.59
CA ASN A 935 -34.74 -19.16 3.55
C ASN A 935 -35.73 -18.57 4.56
N GLU A 936 -36.08 -19.31 5.61
CA GLU A 936 -36.82 -18.73 6.73
C GLU A 936 -35.88 -17.86 7.56
N LEU A 937 -36.42 -16.79 8.15
CA LEU A 937 -35.66 -15.79 8.89
C LEU A 937 -36.14 -15.71 10.33
N PHE A 938 -35.19 -15.68 11.26
CA PHE A 938 -35.44 -15.56 12.69
C PHE A 938 -34.61 -14.41 13.25
N LEU A 939 -35.28 -13.33 13.65
CA LEU A 939 -34.63 -12.17 14.26
C LEU A 939 -34.72 -12.29 15.79
N LEU A 940 -33.57 -12.38 16.45
CA LEU A 940 -33.46 -12.63 17.89
C LEU A 940 -33.24 -11.33 18.65
N THR A 941 -33.97 -11.16 19.75
CA THR A 941 -33.81 -10.02 20.68
C THR A 941 -32.98 -10.35 21.93
N GLY A 942 -32.52 -11.60 22.05
CA GLY A 942 -31.69 -12.07 23.17
C GLY A 942 -32.36 -11.91 24.53
N LEU A 943 -31.94 -10.90 25.29
CA LEU A 943 -32.42 -10.63 26.66
C LEU A 943 -33.91 -10.30 26.75
N VAL A 944 -34.50 -9.73 25.68
CA VAL A 944 -35.92 -9.38 25.68
C VAL A 944 -36.82 -10.59 25.43
N GLY A 945 -36.26 -11.69 24.92
CA GLY A 945 -36.92 -13.00 24.82
C GLY A 945 -37.95 -13.13 23.70
N ASN A 946 -37.97 -12.21 22.74
CA ASN A 946 -38.77 -12.30 21.52
C ASN A 946 -37.91 -12.84 20.36
N ILE A 947 -38.50 -13.75 19.58
CA ILE A 947 -37.99 -14.19 18.27
C ILE A 947 -39.00 -13.74 17.22
N TYR A 948 -38.57 -12.96 16.24
CA TYR A 948 -39.42 -12.59 15.11
C TYR A 948 -39.18 -13.54 13.94
N TYR A 949 -40.19 -14.31 13.59
CA TYR A 949 -40.15 -15.29 12.51
C TYR A 949 -40.72 -14.69 11.22
N LEU A 950 -40.03 -14.95 10.10
CA LEU A 950 -40.49 -14.63 8.76
C LEU A 950 -40.31 -15.87 7.87
N GLU A 951 -41.40 -16.31 7.23
CA GLU A 951 -41.37 -17.45 6.30
C GLU A 951 -40.42 -17.24 5.12
N ASN A 952 -40.27 -15.99 4.68
CA ASN A 952 -39.31 -15.59 3.66
C ASN A 952 -39.01 -14.09 3.76
N PHE A 953 -38.07 -13.60 2.94
CA PHE A 953 -37.64 -12.20 2.93
C PHE A 953 -38.77 -11.17 2.78
N LYS A 954 -39.87 -11.50 2.11
CA LYS A 954 -40.99 -10.57 1.84
C LYS A 954 -42.11 -10.64 2.89
N SER A 955 -42.08 -11.62 3.79
CA SER A 955 -43.11 -11.79 4.82
C SER A 955 -43.02 -10.67 5.86
N GLU A 956 -44.13 -10.42 6.57
CA GLU A 956 -44.10 -9.58 7.76
C GLU A 956 -43.68 -10.44 8.98
N PRO A 957 -42.95 -9.86 9.94
CA PRO A 957 -42.50 -10.58 11.12
C PRO A 957 -43.65 -10.99 12.03
N VAL A 958 -43.66 -12.26 12.41
CA VAL A 958 -44.54 -12.84 13.43
C VAL A 958 -43.75 -13.03 14.72
N THR A 959 -44.22 -12.45 15.83
CA THR A 959 -43.55 -12.59 17.11
C THR A 959 -43.82 -13.97 17.73
N LEU A 960 -42.76 -14.72 17.98
CA LEU A 960 -42.73 -15.90 18.82
C LEU A 960 -42.20 -15.48 20.20
N SER A 961 -43.08 -15.54 21.21
CA SER A 961 -42.76 -15.16 22.59
C SER A 961 -43.38 -16.15 23.57
N ASN A 962 -42.55 -16.91 24.27
CA ASN A 962 -42.95 -17.79 25.36
C ASN A 962 -41.78 -17.97 26.36
N ASN A 963 -41.98 -18.72 27.44
CA ASN A 963 -40.93 -18.93 28.46
C ASN A 963 -39.64 -19.53 27.87
N SER A 964 -39.75 -20.30 26.79
CA SER A 964 -38.64 -20.99 26.12
C SER A 964 -37.89 -20.12 25.09
N THR A 965 -38.45 -18.98 24.66
CA THR A 965 -37.77 -18.03 23.76
C THR A 965 -36.92 -17.01 24.51
N SER A 966 -37.08 -16.92 25.83
CA SER A 966 -36.23 -16.09 26.68
C SER A 966 -34.80 -16.62 26.71
N LEU A 967 -33.81 -15.73 26.60
CA LEU A 967 -32.37 -16.06 26.65
C LEU A 967 -31.88 -16.96 25.50
N VAL A 968 -32.61 -17.06 24.40
CA VAL A 968 -32.14 -17.71 23.17
C VAL A 968 -31.32 -16.70 22.36
N TYR A 969 -30.01 -16.95 22.25
CA TYR A 969 -29.07 -16.05 21.56
C TYR A 969 -28.62 -16.58 20.20
N GLN A 970 -28.81 -17.88 19.97
CA GLN A 970 -28.38 -18.56 18.77
C GLN A 970 -29.38 -19.65 18.40
N LEU A 971 -29.60 -19.80 17.09
CA LEU A 971 -30.34 -20.89 16.51
C LEU A 971 -29.40 -21.69 15.60
N VAL A 972 -29.67 -22.99 15.48
CA VAL A 972 -29.03 -23.89 14.53
C VAL A 972 -30.09 -24.78 13.90
N GLU A 973 -29.81 -25.23 12.68
CA GLU A 973 -30.62 -26.25 12.01
C GLU A 973 -30.01 -27.63 12.28
N TYR A 974 -30.83 -28.56 12.76
CA TYR A 974 -30.43 -29.92 13.10
C TYR A 974 -31.58 -30.88 12.82
N ASP A 975 -31.37 -31.87 11.95
CA ASP A 975 -32.35 -32.88 11.55
C ASP A 975 -33.74 -32.29 11.18
N ASP A 976 -33.75 -31.34 10.24
CA ASP A 976 -34.94 -30.60 9.77
C ASP A 976 -35.68 -29.81 10.88
N MET A 977 -35.06 -29.63 12.04
CA MET A 977 -35.57 -28.79 13.13
C MET A 977 -34.68 -27.57 13.35
N ILE A 978 -35.30 -26.49 13.84
CA ILE A 978 -34.57 -25.32 14.31
C ILE A 978 -34.48 -25.39 15.82
N VAL A 979 -33.25 -25.54 16.32
CA VAL A 979 -32.93 -25.71 17.73
C VAL A 979 -32.30 -24.43 18.26
N GLY A 980 -32.86 -23.88 19.34
CA GLY A 980 -32.33 -22.71 20.03
C GLY A 980 -31.65 -23.08 21.34
N GLY A 981 -30.43 -22.58 21.53
CA GLY A 981 -29.67 -22.74 22.78
C GLY A 981 -29.79 -21.52 23.68
N ASN A 982 -29.83 -21.74 25.00
CA ASN A 982 -29.76 -20.71 26.02
C ASN A 982 -28.44 -20.80 26.81
N LYS A 983 -28.29 -19.99 27.87
CA LYS A 983 -27.04 -19.96 28.67
C LYS A 983 -26.75 -21.27 29.43
N THR A 984 -27.70 -22.17 29.55
CA THR A 984 -27.57 -23.45 30.28
C THR A 984 -27.39 -24.67 29.38
N GLY A 985 -27.32 -24.47 28.06
CA GLY A 985 -27.36 -25.51 27.03
C GLY A 985 -28.64 -25.40 26.22
#